data_AF-A0AA41D992-F1
#
_entry.id   AF-A0AA41D992-F1
#
_cell.length_a   1.000
_cell.length_b   1.000
_cell.length_c   1.000
_cell.angle_alpha   90.00
_cell.angle_beta   90.00
_cell.angle_gamma   90.00
#
_symmetry.space_group_name_H-M   'P 1'
#
loop_
_entity.id
_entity.type
_entity.pdbx_description
1 polymer ?
#
loop_
_entity_poly.entity_id
_entity_poly.type
_entity_poly.pdbx_seq_one_letter_code
_entity_poly.pdbx_strand_id
1 'polypeptide(L)'
;MPRLGGSIYMALQTADTTVWMKDLSSIESRFRSGERRYIIQDKQYLQKGTIVIDMLALSDADGMIASIQGDNLPKGVKLIAIYGGASNKRFSREGDLGADPKDCFYIKPENCKGNSFQIEGCRITNFYGKGKQIMSQDEAYENKEALKDLKVTKEITQDAEQVQGIFSEEVRFRLADGGAIDNLTELLESEATEQPVAIATLPIGKECKYMEWVNPRTIKGKIDLATDFKLAQDFREKIVGRMKINTPDPYINTLGGIFAGAEDAVWEAPSYLHGAIGWRMPLTGWRAAYLGDLIGMHDRARMHFDGYAAAQITNIPVSLPHLQDDELHGARSLKKWGTPMYSNGYICRNPNRTDAMHHYDMNLVYIDELLWHLNWTGDLNYARKIFPVIKRHLQWEKQTFDPDNDHLYDAYCCIWASDALQYNGGEVTHSSAYNYRANKMAAEIAEKLGEDPTPYKKEAEEILKAINKTLWIPEKGWWAEFKDNMGNQMLHENAAVWTVYHSIDSDIHDAFKAYQATRYVDNYIPHIPVVANGLKDTNNYVISTTNWQPYMWSINNVAFGEIVHTAYSFWQAGRAEEAFKMFKGAILDAMYLGSGPGNITQISHYDAARGEMYRDFADPVAVGVRAVVQGMFGILPDLMNKRLVIRPGFPQEWNHASLGTLNMKYDFKREGYKDFYKFTPTLQTEGNLILEVEVRGNEVDYIKINGKQTGYQILEPSIGIPRIAIEAGVKENYDIEIAWIGKRDKSSQEIQTEVASGNHLDIRLENAVKLYDPQHILTEATLSENKLQGTANGVEGHRTLFVKCRKNDLSWWIPVHIHILQPLEIINNPDSDSLKFMLVNHTGKAIKGNIQINNTTNVENVNIPAGGKQTFTCQTPIASMGTNRITVSTPDKTYTLKAINWNLQNPASTLYDTVSMDAYFNDEVNNIFAYGKYKSPRWPYTTLCVPTQGMGQWCHPNDLSPIEDTGLRSKVKNGIFIMPQGIPFRTSATEGKKNIAFTTLWDNYPDSLSIALHGKASKAYLLVAASTYHMQSHCLNGTITVRYKDGTEDVLELVLPENLLPLDQDIFIDNAAFYSNAPRPYRIRLKTGEIDTYHAGKLKKQMSNNPIYIEGGMATLLDLPLDSDKELDRLYLKTIANEVIIGLMSVTLVRD
;
A
#
# COMPACT_ATOMS: atom_id res chain seq x y z
N MET A 1 27.72 13.09 -7.64
CA MET A 1 28.18 14.42 -7.17
C MET A 1 28.38 14.38 -5.67
N PRO A 2 29.42 15.03 -5.09
CA PRO A 2 29.68 14.96 -3.65
C PRO A 2 28.64 15.77 -2.85
N ARG A 3 27.64 15.07 -2.30
CA ARG A 3 26.54 15.63 -1.49
C ARG A 3 25.91 16.87 -2.15
N LEU A 4 25.70 17.97 -1.43
CA LEU A 4 25.28 19.25 -2.04
C LEU A 4 26.45 19.89 -2.80
N GLY A 5 26.66 19.48 -4.05
CA GLY A 5 27.71 20.00 -4.95
C GLY A 5 27.49 21.43 -5.46
N GLY A 6 26.50 22.14 -4.93
CA GLY A 6 26.10 23.48 -5.37
C GLY A 6 25.03 23.46 -6.46
N SER A 7 24.55 24.65 -6.80
CA SER A 7 23.44 24.83 -7.73
C SER A 7 23.78 25.89 -8.77
N ILE A 8 23.14 25.78 -9.94
CA ILE A 8 23.34 26.69 -11.06
C ILE A 8 22.04 27.43 -11.33
N TYR A 9 22.07 28.74 -11.16
CA TYR A 9 21.00 29.63 -11.59
C TYR A 9 21.35 30.25 -12.94
N MET A 10 20.33 30.57 -13.73
CA MET A 10 20.50 31.14 -15.06
C MET A 10 19.73 32.44 -15.22
N ALA A 11 20.39 33.44 -15.79
CA ALA A 11 19.80 34.71 -16.20
C ALA A 11 20.13 35.02 -17.67
N LEU A 12 19.31 35.85 -18.29
CA LEU A 12 19.44 36.30 -19.66
C LEU A 12 19.89 37.76 -19.67
N GLN A 13 20.98 38.06 -20.36
CA GLN A 13 21.43 39.42 -20.60
C GLN A 13 21.17 39.82 -22.06
N THR A 14 20.54 40.98 -22.23
CA THR A 14 20.31 41.66 -23.51
C THR A 14 21.14 42.95 -23.56
N ALA A 15 20.99 43.77 -24.61
CA ALA A 15 21.65 45.07 -24.68
C ALA A 15 21.21 46.03 -23.56
N ASP A 16 19.95 45.93 -23.12
CA ASP A 16 19.33 46.94 -22.25
C ASP A 16 19.14 46.46 -20.80
N THR A 17 19.10 45.14 -20.55
CA THR A 17 18.80 44.61 -19.21
C THR A 17 19.27 43.17 -19.02
N THR A 18 19.31 42.73 -17.75
CA THR A 18 19.52 41.34 -17.34
C THR A 18 18.32 40.88 -16.50
N VAL A 19 17.77 39.70 -16.80
CA VAL A 19 16.57 39.15 -16.15
C VAL A 19 16.80 37.68 -15.80
N TRP A 20 16.25 37.20 -14.67
CA TRP A 20 16.29 35.77 -14.37
C TRP A 20 15.53 34.98 -15.43
N MET A 21 16.04 33.81 -15.81
CA MET A 21 15.32 32.96 -16.77
C MET A 21 13.95 32.56 -16.27
N LYS A 22 13.81 32.30 -14.95
CA LYS A 22 12.53 31.92 -14.32
C LYS A 22 11.44 33.01 -14.43
N ASP A 23 11.84 34.25 -14.68
CA ASP A 23 10.93 35.41 -14.76
C ASP A 23 10.53 35.74 -16.22
N LEU A 24 10.95 34.92 -17.19
CA LEU A 24 10.55 35.04 -18.59
C LEU A 24 9.12 34.54 -18.82
N SER A 25 8.44 35.13 -19.82
CA SER A 25 7.01 34.92 -20.05
C SER A 25 6.62 33.53 -20.58
N SER A 26 7.55 32.77 -21.17
CA SER A 26 7.29 31.42 -21.66
C SER A 26 8.50 30.50 -21.49
N ILE A 27 8.38 29.54 -20.57
CA ILE A 27 9.38 28.49 -20.33
C ILE A 27 8.68 27.15 -20.43
N GLU A 28 8.90 26.44 -21.53
CA GLU A 28 8.47 25.06 -21.64
C GLU A 28 9.58 24.14 -21.11
N SER A 29 9.21 23.21 -20.21
CA SER A 29 10.14 22.25 -19.63
C SER A 29 9.65 20.83 -19.89
N ARG A 30 10.38 20.08 -20.72
CA ARG A 30 10.05 18.70 -21.10
C ARG A 30 11.01 17.74 -20.43
N PHE A 31 10.47 16.75 -19.73
CA PHE A 31 11.23 15.59 -19.29
C PHE A 31 11.16 14.49 -20.33
N ARG A 32 12.31 13.89 -20.61
CA ARG A 32 12.41 12.65 -21.38
C ARG A 32 13.43 11.77 -20.66
N SER A 33 12.98 10.79 -19.87
CA SER A 33 13.82 9.84 -19.09
C SER A 33 15.35 10.01 -19.28
N GLY A 34 16.01 10.68 -18.32
CA GLY A 34 17.45 11.01 -18.37
C GLY A 34 17.84 12.32 -19.09
N GLU A 35 16.91 13.05 -19.71
CA GLU A 35 17.11 14.37 -20.37
C GLU A 35 16.06 15.37 -19.84
N ARG A 36 16.52 16.58 -19.57
CA ARG A 36 15.64 17.74 -19.34
C ARG A 36 15.86 18.76 -20.46
N ARG A 37 14.81 19.03 -21.22
CA ARG A 37 14.80 20.03 -22.29
C ARG A 37 14.03 21.27 -21.85
N TYR A 38 14.63 22.44 -22.01
CA TYR A 38 13.99 23.73 -21.85
C TYR A 38 13.86 24.43 -23.20
N ILE A 39 12.68 24.96 -23.50
CA ILE A 39 12.43 25.82 -24.65
C ILE A 39 11.94 27.16 -24.10
N ILE A 40 12.78 28.18 -24.27
CA ILE A 40 12.62 29.49 -23.63
C ILE A 40 12.29 30.52 -24.71
N GLN A 41 11.19 31.23 -24.51
CA GLN A 41 10.69 32.25 -25.41
C GLN A 41 10.24 33.46 -24.60
N ASP A 42 10.52 34.65 -25.11
CA ASP A 42 10.04 35.88 -24.50
C ASP A 42 9.93 36.99 -25.53
N LYS A 43 8.73 37.55 -25.70
CA LYS A 43 8.50 38.59 -26.71
C LYS A 43 9.23 39.89 -26.41
N GLN A 44 9.44 40.21 -25.13
CA GLN A 44 10.07 41.45 -24.69
C GLN A 44 11.59 41.35 -24.85
N TYR A 45 12.20 40.26 -24.39
CA TYR A 45 13.66 40.12 -24.34
C TYR A 45 14.26 39.36 -25.53
N LEU A 46 13.53 38.40 -26.09
CA LEU A 46 14.00 37.55 -27.21
C LEU A 46 13.29 37.85 -28.54
N GLN A 47 12.26 38.69 -28.56
CA GLN A 47 11.45 39.01 -29.74
C GLN A 47 10.83 37.74 -30.36
N LYS A 48 11.30 37.33 -31.55
CA LYS A 48 10.92 36.08 -32.24
C LYS A 48 11.92 34.94 -32.01
N GLY A 49 12.93 35.19 -31.18
CA GLY A 49 13.99 34.25 -30.89
C GLY A 49 13.55 33.19 -29.88
N THR A 50 14.24 32.06 -29.91
CA THR A 50 14.04 30.94 -28.98
C THR A 50 15.40 30.44 -28.50
N ILE A 51 15.49 30.11 -27.21
CA ILE A 51 16.66 29.43 -26.64
C ILE A 51 16.24 28.00 -26.27
N VAL A 52 17.02 27.02 -26.69
CA VAL A 52 16.86 25.61 -26.32
C VAL A 52 18.05 25.20 -25.45
N ILE A 53 17.75 24.60 -24.31
CA ILE A 53 18.77 24.04 -23.40
C ILE A 53 18.42 22.57 -23.16
N ASP A 54 19.32 21.66 -23.54
CA ASP A 54 19.19 20.23 -23.23
C ASP A 54 20.22 19.85 -22.17
N MET A 55 19.75 19.29 -21.06
CA MET A 55 20.58 18.88 -19.92
C MET A 55 20.54 17.35 -19.75
N LEU A 56 21.71 16.76 -19.55
CA LEU A 56 21.94 15.32 -19.39
C LEU A 56 22.88 15.06 -18.21
N ALA A 57 22.76 13.87 -17.61
CA ALA A 57 23.83 13.33 -16.75
C ALA A 57 24.99 12.83 -17.63
N LEU A 58 26.22 12.95 -17.15
CA LEU A 58 27.39 12.37 -17.83
C LEU A 58 27.33 10.83 -17.81
N SER A 59 27.84 10.20 -18.86
CA SER A 59 27.79 8.73 -19.02
C SER A 59 28.86 7.96 -18.24
N ASP A 60 29.98 8.60 -17.91
CA ASP A 60 31.19 7.94 -17.39
C ASP A 60 31.84 8.68 -16.21
N ALA A 61 31.21 9.76 -15.73
CA ALA A 61 31.65 10.55 -14.59
C ALA A 61 30.44 11.09 -13.80
N ASP A 62 30.66 11.46 -12.54
CA ASP A 62 29.67 12.13 -11.72
C ASP A 62 29.53 13.59 -12.18
N GLY A 63 28.46 13.92 -12.90
CA GLY A 63 28.23 15.29 -13.34
C GLY A 63 27.04 15.46 -14.28
N MET A 64 26.86 16.69 -14.75
CA MET A 64 25.88 17.05 -15.76
C MET A 64 26.54 17.80 -16.91
N ILE A 65 25.96 17.68 -18.10
CA ILE A 65 26.33 18.45 -19.27
C ILE A 65 25.09 19.06 -19.92
N ALA A 66 25.23 20.28 -20.42
CA ALA A 66 24.16 21.01 -21.09
C ALA A 66 24.61 21.50 -22.45
N SER A 67 23.73 21.35 -23.45
CA SER A 67 23.83 22.04 -24.73
C SER A 67 22.92 23.25 -24.74
N ILE A 68 23.36 24.35 -25.34
CA ILE A 68 22.65 25.63 -25.37
C ILE A 68 22.68 26.15 -26.80
N GLN A 69 21.50 26.38 -27.38
CA GLN A 69 21.37 26.87 -28.74
C GLN A 69 20.30 27.95 -28.85
N GLY A 70 20.62 29.03 -29.56
CA GLY A 70 19.70 30.09 -29.91
C GLY A 70 19.23 30.01 -31.36
N ASP A 71 17.97 30.30 -31.60
CA ASP A 71 17.46 30.55 -32.96
C ASP A 71 16.82 31.93 -33.03
N ASN A 72 17.08 32.64 -34.13
CA ASN A 72 16.54 33.98 -34.42
C ASN A 72 16.66 34.99 -33.25
N LEU A 73 17.75 34.92 -32.49
CA LEU A 73 17.98 35.80 -31.33
C LEU A 73 18.35 37.23 -31.77
N PRO A 74 17.94 38.26 -31.00
CA PRO A 74 18.50 39.59 -31.11
C PRO A 74 20.03 39.59 -30.97
N LYS A 75 20.71 40.56 -31.59
CA LYS A 75 22.17 40.67 -31.47
C LYS A 75 22.57 40.93 -30.02
N GLY A 76 23.61 40.23 -29.55
CA GLY A 76 24.25 40.48 -28.26
C GLY A 76 23.59 39.79 -27.07
N VAL A 77 22.66 38.85 -27.29
CA VAL A 77 22.07 38.03 -26.23
C VAL A 77 23.13 37.11 -25.60
N LYS A 78 23.15 37.06 -24.26
CA LYS A 78 24.09 36.25 -23.47
C LYS A 78 23.35 35.49 -22.36
N LEU A 79 23.84 34.29 -22.06
CA LEU A 79 23.51 33.52 -20.87
C LEU A 79 24.43 33.95 -19.72
N ILE A 80 23.85 34.18 -18.56
CA ILE A 80 24.57 34.36 -17.31
C ILE A 80 24.33 33.12 -16.47
N ALA A 81 25.36 32.29 -16.28
CA ALA A 81 25.32 31.12 -15.42
C ALA A 81 25.95 31.48 -14.06
N ILE A 82 25.18 31.33 -12.98
CA ILE A 82 25.56 31.68 -11.62
C ILE A 82 25.65 30.40 -10.82
N TYR A 83 26.83 30.06 -10.33
CA TYR A 83 27.08 28.83 -9.59
C TYR A 83 27.59 29.13 -8.18
N GLY A 84 27.04 28.41 -7.20
CA GLY A 84 27.44 28.52 -5.81
C GLY A 84 26.59 27.66 -4.88
N GLY A 85 26.67 27.92 -3.58
CA GLY A 85 25.90 27.18 -2.58
C GLY A 85 26.36 25.73 -2.40
N ALA A 86 27.60 25.40 -2.75
CA ALA A 86 28.12 24.05 -2.54
C ALA A 86 28.46 23.85 -1.06
N SER A 87 27.98 22.77 -0.47
CA SER A 87 28.31 22.41 0.90
C SER A 87 28.37 20.90 1.03
N ASN A 88 29.19 20.38 1.94
CA ASN A 88 29.23 18.94 2.22
C ASN A 88 28.02 18.49 3.08
N LYS A 89 26.87 19.16 2.93
CA LYS A 89 25.62 18.87 3.62
C LYS A 89 24.96 17.65 3.00
N ARG A 90 24.62 16.68 3.83
CA ARG A 90 23.77 15.55 3.48
C ARG A 90 22.33 15.86 3.85
N PHE A 91 21.39 15.60 2.96
CA PHE A 91 19.96 15.74 3.24
C PHE A 91 19.41 14.46 3.89
N SER A 92 18.19 14.51 4.43
CA SER A 92 17.63 13.36 5.16
C SER A 92 17.34 12.18 4.23
N ARG A 93 17.01 12.47 2.97
CA ARG A 93 16.70 11.52 1.89
C ARG A 93 17.33 11.98 0.58
N GLU A 94 18.56 12.48 0.65
CA GLU A 94 19.35 12.94 -0.51
C GLU A 94 18.63 13.99 -1.39
N GLY A 95 17.70 14.76 -0.80
CA GLY A 95 16.95 15.81 -1.48
C GLY A 95 15.72 15.32 -2.24
N ASP A 96 15.27 14.10 -1.97
CA ASP A 96 14.02 13.58 -2.53
C ASP A 96 12.84 14.50 -2.18
N LEU A 97 12.07 14.91 -3.19
CA LEU A 97 11.00 15.89 -3.04
C LEU A 97 9.90 15.36 -2.09
N GLY A 98 9.28 16.23 -1.30
CA GLY A 98 8.29 15.81 -0.30
C GLY A 98 8.89 15.13 0.94
N ALA A 99 10.09 14.53 0.87
CA ALA A 99 10.83 14.04 2.03
C ALA A 99 11.77 15.09 2.61
N ASP A 100 12.51 15.81 1.76
CA ASP A 100 13.34 16.95 2.12
C ASP A 100 12.68 18.30 1.71
N PRO A 101 13.06 19.44 2.32
CA PRO A 101 12.49 20.74 1.99
C PRO A 101 12.62 21.11 0.50
N LYS A 102 11.58 21.72 -0.08
CA LYS A 102 11.54 22.08 -1.52
C LYS A 102 12.69 22.98 -1.98
N ASP A 103 13.23 23.78 -1.08
CA ASP A 103 14.30 24.75 -1.34
C ASP A 103 15.69 24.21 -0.91
N CYS A 104 15.82 22.91 -0.63
CA CYS A 104 17.06 22.34 -0.11
C CYS A 104 18.25 22.49 -1.08
N PHE A 105 17.97 22.50 -2.39
CA PHE A 105 18.95 22.74 -3.46
C PHE A 105 19.08 24.23 -3.86
N TYR A 106 18.43 25.18 -3.19
CA TYR A 106 18.57 26.59 -3.57
C TYR A 106 19.94 27.13 -3.17
N ILE A 107 20.44 28.11 -3.93
CA ILE A 107 21.65 28.84 -3.53
C ILE A 107 21.22 29.70 -2.34
N LYS A 108 21.79 29.41 -1.17
CA LYS A 108 21.54 30.16 0.06
C LYS A 108 22.85 30.78 0.55
N PRO A 109 22.84 32.02 1.07
CA PRO A 109 24.04 32.70 1.55
C PRO A 109 24.89 31.84 2.50
N GLU A 110 24.25 31.09 3.41
CA GLU A 110 24.92 30.21 4.35
C GLU A 110 25.67 29.04 3.69
N ASN A 111 25.18 28.55 2.54
CA ASN A 111 25.80 27.45 1.81
C ASN A 111 26.98 27.93 0.95
N CYS A 112 27.04 29.21 0.59
CA CYS A 112 28.16 29.80 -0.14
C CYS A 112 29.39 30.00 0.77
N LYS A 113 29.20 30.02 2.10
CA LYS A 113 30.29 30.19 3.05
C LYS A 113 31.31 29.04 2.94
N GLY A 114 32.58 29.39 2.77
CA GLY A 114 33.68 28.42 2.65
C GLY A 114 33.81 27.76 1.28
N ASN A 115 33.09 28.27 0.27
CA ASN A 115 33.38 27.98 -1.14
C ASN A 115 34.63 28.76 -1.56
N SER A 116 35.48 28.17 -2.39
CA SER A 116 36.71 28.81 -2.90
C SER A 116 36.86 28.48 -4.37
N PHE A 117 36.93 29.51 -5.22
CA PHE A 117 36.95 29.35 -6.67
C PHE A 117 38.35 29.58 -7.25
N GLN A 118 38.76 28.68 -8.14
CA GLN A 118 39.95 28.80 -8.98
C GLN A 118 39.54 28.82 -10.45
N ILE A 119 39.99 29.82 -11.21
CA ILE A 119 39.60 30.02 -12.61
C ILE A 119 40.82 29.83 -13.50
N GLU A 120 40.67 29.00 -14.54
CA GLU A 120 41.74 28.66 -15.50
C GLU A 120 41.16 28.59 -16.92
N GLY A 121 41.30 29.66 -17.70
CA GLY A 121 40.77 29.73 -19.06
C GLY A 121 39.25 29.56 -19.08
N CYS A 122 38.75 28.50 -19.72
CA CYS A 122 37.33 28.15 -19.78
C CYS A 122 36.84 27.28 -18.60
N ARG A 123 37.65 27.13 -17.54
CA ARG A 123 37.35 26.28 -16.39
C ARG A 123 37.23 27.09 -15.11
N ILE A 124 36.34 26.64 -14.24
CA ILE A 124 36.24 27.08 -12.85
C ILE A 124 36.14 25.89 -11.92
N THR A 125 36.97 25.81 -10.90
CA THR A 125 36.93 24.75 -9.88
C THR A 125 36.53 25.37 -8.56
N ASN A 126 35.49 24.82 -7.92
CA ASN A 126 35.09 25.17 -6.56
C ASN A 126 35.58 24.12 -5.58
N PHE A 127 36.20 24.57 -4.49
CA PHE A 127 36.64 23.75 -3.36
C PHE A 127 35.74 24.02 -2.14
N TYR A 128 35.22 22.97 -1.51
CA TYR A 128 34.31 23.10 -0.36
C TYR A 128 34.43 21.91 0.62
N GLY A 129 33.72 21.99 1.76
CA GLY A 129 33.41 20.80 2.57
C GLY A 129 34.42 20.29 3.61
N LYS A 130 35.49 21.05 3.90
CA LYS A 130 36.56 20.63 4.82
C LYS A 130 36.09 20.34 6.26
N GLY A 131 36.58 19.23 6.85
CA GLY A 131 36.46 18.93 8.30
C GLY A 131 35.31 18.00 8.72
N LYS A 132 34.62 17.34 7.79
CA LYS A 132 33.53 16.40 8.09
C LYS A 132 33.93 14.96 7.80
N GLN A 133 33.91 14.10 8.82
CA GLN A 133 34.07 12.66 8.62
C GLN A 133 32.95 12.18 7.66
N ILE A 134 33.31 11.47 6.60
CA ILE A 134 32.35 10.87 5.68
C ILE A 134 31.81 9.63 6.38
N MET A 135 30.65 9.76 7.03
CA MET A 135 29.88 8.60 7.47
C MET A 135 29.16 7.99 6.27
N SER A 136 29.19 6.66 6.18
CA SER A 136 28.39 5.89 5.23
C SER A 136 26.88 6.10 5.45
N GLN A 137 26.06 5.70 4.47
CA GLN A 137 24.60 5.73 4.59
C GLN A 137 24.08 4.90 5.76
N ASP A 138 24.71 3.74 5.98
CA ASP A 138 24.41 2.82 7.08
C ASP A 138 24.69 3.48 8.44
N GLU A 139 25.87 4.08 8.61
CA GLU A 139 26.29 4.72 9.87
C GLU A 139 25.44 5.94 10.22
N ALA A 140 25.05 6.75 9.23
CA ALA A 140 24.22 7.93 9.46
C ALA A 140 22.75 7.57 9.79
N TYR A 141 22.25 6.46 9.26
CA TYR A 141 20.90 5.95 9.56
C TYR A 141 20.80 5.44 11.00
N GLU A 142 21.84 4.72 11.46
CA GLU A 142 21.87 4.11 12.79
C GLU A 142 22.25 5.09 13.91
N ASN A 143 22.96 6.20 13.60
CA ASN A 143 23.45 7.17 14.59
C ASN A 143 23.10 8.63 14.24
N LYS A 144 21.83 9.00 14.42
CA LYS A 144 21.33 10.37 14.15
C LYS A 144 22.05 11.49 14.94
N GLU A 145 22.62 11.18 16.11
CA GLU A 145 23.30 12.17 16.96
C GLU A 145 24.70 12.56 16.46
N ALA A 146 25.38 11.68 15.70
CA ALA A 146 26.74 11.90 15.20
C ALA A 146 26.84 13.05 14.16
N LEU A 147 25.71 13.55 13.66
CA LEU A 147 25.63 14.68 12.74
C LEU A 147 25.93 16.04 13.39
N LYS A 148 25.89 16.15 14.73
CA LYS A 148 25.91 17.44 15.46
C LYS A 148 27.31 18.03 15.69
N ASP A 149 28.40 17.26 15.67
CA ASP A 149 29.69 17.65 16.27
C ASP A 149 30.87 17.89 15.30
N LEU A 150 30.65 18.52 14.15
CA LEU A 150 31.72 18.72 13.15
C LEU A 150 32.28 20.15 13.16
N LYS A 151 33.58 20.30 13.49
CA LYS A 151 34.31 21.59 13.54
C LYS A 151 35.06 21.90 12.24
N VAL A 152 35.10 23.19 11.86
CA VAL A 152 35.66 23.71 10.59
C VAL A 152 37.01 24.42 10.81
N THR A 153 37.98 24.24 9.91
CA THR A 153 39.25 25.01 9.84
C THR A 153 39.57 25.50 8.42
N LYS A 154 40.42 26.54 8.29
CA LYS A 154 40.48 27.49 7.14
C LYS A 154 41.52 27.24 6.01
N GLU A 155 42.27 26.14 5.98
CA GLU A 155 43.32 25.93 4.95
C GLU A 155 42.85 25.09 3.73
N ILE A 156 43.26 25.43 2.52
CA ILE A 156 43.00 24.63 1.29
C ILE A 156 43.99 23.45 1.25
N THR A 157 43.51 22.21 1.30
CA THR A 157 44.31 20.96 1.24
C THR A 157 43.80 20.02 0.14
N GLN A 158 44.56 18.99 -0.23
CA GLN A 158 44.18 17.98 -1.24
C GLN A 158 42.85 17.23 -0.94
N ASP A 159 42.36 17.30 0.30
CA ASP A 159 41.20 16.54 0.79
C ASP A 159 39.85 17.27 0.63
N ALA A 160 39.82 18.54 0.17
CA ALA A 160 38.56 19.27 -0.03
C ALA A 160 37.70 18.65 -1.14
N GLU A 161 36.36 18.67 -1.00
CA GLU A 161 35.45 18.28 -2.09
C GLU A 161 35.53 19.31 -3.22
N GLN A 162 35.35 18.83 -4.45
CA GLN A 162 35.57 19.62 -5.65
C GLN A 162 34.46 19.42 -6.67
N VAL A 163 34.06 20.52 -7.30
CA VAL A 163 33.20 20.52 -8.48
C VAL A 163 33.80 21.49 -9.49
N GLN A 164 33.94 21.03 -10.73
CA GLN A 164 34.53 21.80 -11.82
C GLN A 164 33.46 22.13 -12.87
N GLY A 165 33.33 23.41 -13.20
CA GLY A 165 32.54 23.93 -14.32
C GLY A 165 33.43 24.20 -15.53
N ILE A 166 33.03 23.74 -16.71
CA ILE A 166 33.81 23.83 -17.96
C ILE A 166 32.90 24.34 -19.08
N PHE A 167 33.40 25.28 -19.89
CA PHE A 167 32.67 25.88 -21.01
C PHE A 167 33.37 25.60 -22.34
N SER A 168 32.59 25.47 -23.42
CA SER A 168 33.10 25.13 -24.77
C SER A 168 33.93 26.24 -25.42
N GLU A 169 33.91 27.44 -24.85
CA GLU A 169 34.66 28.60 -25.31
C GLU A 169 35.12 29.45 -24.11
N GLU A 170 36.00 30.41 -24.35
CA GLU A 170 36.39 31.37 -23.31
C GLU A 170 35.18 32.19 -22.86
N VAL A 171 34.86 32.09 -21.57
CA VAL A 171 33.79 32.86 -20.93
C VAL A 171 34.38 33.86 -19.95
N ARG A 172 33.68 34.98 -19.74
CA ARG A 172 34.07 35.92 -18.70
C ARG A 172 33.56 35.43 -17.36
N PHE A 173 34.48 35.08 -16.47
CA PHE A 173 34.19 34.79 -15.07
C PHE A 173 34.28 36.05 -14.20
N ARG A 174 33.39 36.16 -13.22
CA ARG A 174 33.44 37.13 -12.12
C ARG A 174 32.98 36.45 -10.84
N LEU A 175 33.56 36.81 -9.70
CA LEU A 175 33.07 36.38 -8.39
C LEU A 175 32.20 37.50 -7.79
N ALA A 176 31.12 37.14 -7.12
CA ALA A 176 30.13 38.03 -6.53
C ALA A 176 29.73 37.57 -5.11
N ASP A 177 29.01 38.41 -4.37
CA ASP A 177 28.50 38.06 -3.04
C ASP A 177 27.20 37.25 -3.14
N GLY A 178 27.24 35.98 -2.71
CA GLY A 178 26.07 35.12 -2.62
C GLY A 178 25.00 35.62 -1.65
N GLY A 179 25.32 36.55 -0.75
CA GLY A 179 24.35 37.26 0.10
C GLY A 179 23.31 38.06 -0.71
N ALA A 180 23.65 38.45 -1.94
CA ALA A 180 22.76 39.19 -2.84
C ALA A 180 21.97 38.31 -3.81
N ILE A 181 21.97 36.97 -3.64
CA ILE A 181 21.44 36.02 -4.64
C ILE A 181 19.97 36.28 -5.04
N ASP A 182 19.15 36.82 -4.13
CA ASP A 182 17.73 37.11 -4.39
C ASP A 182 17.52 38.41 -5.20
N ASN A 183 18.55 39.25 -5.34
CA ASN A 183 18.52 40.51 -6.08
C ASN A 183 19.55 40.50 -7.22
N LEU A 184 19.11 40.19 -8.43
CA LEU A 184 20.00 40.02 -9.60
C LEU A 184 20.86 41.26 -9.89
N THR A 185 20.29 42.46 -9.77
CA THR A 185 21.04 43.69 -10.04
C THR A 185 22.15 43.89 -9.01
N GLU A 186 21.82 43.76 -7.72
CA GLU A 186 22.78 43.86 -6.63
C GLU A 186 23.85 42.78 -6.70
N LEU A 187 23.46 41.54 -7.01
CA LEU A 187 24.38 40.42 -7.23
C LEU A 187 25.38 40.73 -8.35
N LEU A 188 24.90 41.22 -9.49
CA LEU A 188 25.74 41.55 -10.64
C LEU A 188 26.62 42.78 -10.41
N GLU A 189 26.32 43.62 -9.42
CA GLU A 189 27.15 44.77 -9.05
C GLU A 189 28.14 44.45 -7.92
N SER A 190 27.83 43.47 -7.08
CA SER A 190 28.63 43.05 -5.92
C SER A 190 30.02 42.49 -6.26
N GLU A 191 30.90 42.53 -5.26
CA GLU A 191 32.21 41.87 -5.26
C GLU A 191 32.21 40.70 -4.27
N ALA A 192 33.06 39.71 -4.49
CA ALA A 192 33.11 38.52 -3.64
C ALA A 192 33.45 38.83 -2.18
N THR A 193 32.74 38.16 -1.25
CA THR A 193 32.96 38.26 0.20
C THR A 193 33.29 36.88 0.80
N GLU A 194 32.97 36.63 2.08
CA GLU A 194 33.11 35.30 2.69
C GLU A 194 32.09 34.26 2.18
N GLN A 195 31.12 34.68 1.37
CA GLN A 195 30.06 33.85 0.79
C GLN A 195 30.08 33.91 -0.75
N PRO A 196 31.19 33.58 -1.42
CA PRO A 196 31.33 33.84 -2.85
C PRO A 196 30.40 32.96 -3.69
N VAL A 197 29.94 33.52 -4.81
CA VAL A 197 29.40 32.77 -5.95
C VAL A 197 30.18 33.13 -7.22
N ALA A 198 30.16 32.23 -8.21
CA ALA A 198 30.79 32.46 -9.50
C ALA A 198 29.75 32.77 -10.57
N ILE A 199 30.05 33.79 -11.40
CA ILE A 199 29.22 34.23 -12.52
C ILE A 199 30.01 34.03 -13.81
N ALA A 200 29.49 33.22 -14.71
CA ALA A 200 30.02 33.00 -16.05
C ALA A 200 29.09 33.65 -17.08
N THR A 201 29.65 34.43 -18.01
CA THR A 201 28.90 35.07 -19.10
C THR A 201 29.23 34.41 -20.44
N LEU A 202 28.23 33.79 -21.07
CA LEU A 202 28.35 33.02 -22.31
C LEU A 202 27.51 33.68 -23.43
N PRO A 203 28.07 34.04 -24.59
CA PRO A 203 27.28 34.50 -25.73
C PRO A 203 26.42 33.36 -26.32
N ILE A 204 25.15 33.66 -26.65
CA ILE A 204 24.25 32.69 -27.27
C ILE A 204 24.05 33.04 -28.75
N GLY A 205 24.12 32.04 -29.61
CA GLY A 205 23.88 32.20 -31.04
C GLY A 205 23.36 30.92 -31.67
N LYS A 206 23.44 30.86 -33.00
CA LYS A 206 22.98 29.71 -33.79
C LYS A 206 23.84 28.46 -33.61
N GLU A 207 25.13 28.66 -33.33
CA GLU A 207 26.04 27.56 -33.00
C GLU A 207 25.75 27.03 -31.60
N CYS A 208 25.75 25.70 -31.48
CA CYS A 208 25.55 25.04 -30.20
C CYS A 208 26.76 25.26 -29.29
N LYS A 209 26.49 25.67 -28.05
CA LYS A 209 27.49 25.83 -26.98
C LYS A 209 27.26 24.78 -25.91
N TYR A 210 28.31 24.44 -25.18
CA TYR A 210 28.24 23.42 -24.12
C TYR A 210 28.78 23.94 -22.80
N MET A 211 28.18 23.49 -21.72
CA MET A 211 28.70 23.64 -20.37
C MET A 211 28.57 22.34 -19.59
N GLU A 212 29.60 21.98 -18.83
CA GLU A 212 29.66 20.78 -18.02
C GLU A 212 29.98 21.14 -16.57
N TRP A 213 29.36 20.42 -15.63
CA TRP A 213 29.68 20.46 -14.21
C TRP A 213 29.94 19.05 -13.71
N VAL A 214 31.17 18.79 -13.30
CA VAL A 214 31.67 17.44 -13.05
C VAL A 214 32.48 17.37 -11.76
N ASN A 215 32.45 16.22 -11.10
CA ASN A 215 33.42 15.87 -10.08
C ASN A 215 34.75 15.50 -10.76
N PRO A 216 35.81 16.32 -10.64
CA PRO A 216 37.06 16.06 -11.35
C PRO A 216 37.73 14.74 -10.94
N ARG A 217 37.37 14.18 -9.77
CA ARG A 217 37.89 12.90 -9.28
C ARG A 217 37.32 11.67 -10.02
N THR A 218 36.20 11.82 -10.72
CA THR A 218 35.53 10.70 -11.42
C THR A 218 35.81 10.65 -12.91
N ILE A 219 36.51 11.65 -13.46
CA ILE A 219 36.78 11.77 -14.89
C ILE A 219 37.74 10.66 -15.35
N LYS A 220 37.38 9.95 -16.42
CA LYS A 220 38.16 8.86 -17.01
C LYS A 220 38.65 9.19 -18.43
N GLY A 221 39.21 10.38 -18.64
CA GLY A 221 39.68 10.76 -19.97
C GLY A 221 39.95 12.24 -20.16
N LYS A 222 40.17 12.62 -21.42
CA LYS A 222 40.25 14.02 -21.83
C LYS A 222 38.85 14.54 -22.11
N ILE A 223 38.54 15.72 -21.56
CA ILE A 223 37.26 16.40 -21.72
C ILE A 223 37.16 17.04 -23.11
N ASP A 224 36.07 16.77 -23.81
CA ASP A 224 35.65 17.36 -25.08
C ASP A 224 34.13 17.50 -25.07
N LEU A 225 33.63 18.68 -24.70
CA LEU A 225 32.22 18.84 -24.33
C LEU A 225 31.21 18.45 -25.41
N ALA A 226 31.54 18.62 -26.70
CA ALA A 226 30.65 18.21 -27.78
C ALA A 226 30.60 16.67 -27.88
N THR A 227 31.75 16.01 -27.73
CA THR A 227 31.85 14.55 -27.67
C THR A 227 31.18 14.00 -26.41
N ASP A 228 31.43 14.61 -25.25
CA ASP A 228 30.89 14.21 -23.95
C ASP A 228 29.35 14.32 -23.96
N PHE A 229 28.80 15.38 -24.56
CA PHE A 229 27.34 15.52 -24.73
C PHE A 229 26.77 14.42 -25.63
N LYS A 230 27.47 14.11 -26.74
CA LYS A 230 27.05 13.03 -27.64
C LYS A 230 27.10 11.66 -26.94
N LEU A 231 28.14 11.38 -26.16
CA LEU A 231 28.28 10.16 -25.38
C LEU A 231 27.17 10.04 -24.32
N ALA A 232 26.87 11.12 -23.59
CA ALA A 232 25.76 11.18 -22.64
C ALA A 232 24.41 10.90 -23.32
N GLN A 233 24.16 11.51 -24.48
CA GLN A 233 22.94 11.28 -25.26
C GLN A 233 22.85 9.84 -25.77
N ASP A 234 23.93 9.28 -26.32
CA ASP A 234 23.97 7.90 -26.83
C ASP A 234 23.79 6.88 -25.71
N PHE A 235 24.39 7.14 -24.54
CA PHE A 235 24.22 6.32 -23.34
C PHE A 235 22.76 6.33 -22.87
N ARG A 236 22.16 7.52 -22.76
CA ARG A 236 20.75 7.69 -22.44
C ARG A 236 19.86 6.94 -23.43
N GLU A 237 20.05 7.15 -24.75
CA GLU A 237 19.26 6.50 -25.80
C GLU A 237 19.36 4.96 -25.74
N LYS A 238 20.55 4.44 -25.42
CA LYS A 238 20.77 3.02 -25.19
C LYS A 238 19.96 2.50 -24.00
N ILE A 239 19.91 3.24 -22.89
CA ILE A 239 19.14 2.86 -21.69
C ILE A 239 17.64 2.90 -21.99
N VAL A 240 17.11 4.06 -22.38
CA VAL A 240 15.66 4.22 -22.58
C VAL A 240 15.14 3.40 -23.77
N GLY A 241 16.05 2.96 -24.66
CA GLY A 241 15.76 2.06 -25.76
C GLY A 241 15.63 0.59 -25.37
N ARG A 242 15.98 0.19 -24.13
CA ARG A 242 15.86 -1.20 -23.64
C ARG A 242 14.41 -1.67 -23.58
N MET A 243 13.47 -0.75 -23.37
CA MET A 243 12.03 -1.04 -23.35
C MET A 243 11.26 0.00 -24.19
N LYS A 244 10.46 -0.47 -25.14
CA LYS A 244 9.62 0.39 -26.00
C LYS A 244 8.19 -0.11 -26.00
N ILE A 245 7.24 0.81 -25.85
CA ILE A 245 5.82 0.49 -25.82
C ILE A 245 5.08 1.39 -26.82
N ASN A 246 4.14 0.81 -27.56
CA ASN A 246 3.25 1.56 -28.42
C ASN A 246 1.84 0.98 -28.39
N THR A 247 0.89 1.78 -27.95
CA THR A 247 -0.52 1.41 -27.74
C THR A 247 -1.44 2.56 -28.17
N PRO A 248 -2.75 2.28 -28.32
CA PRO A 248 -3.77 3.29 -28.52
C PRO A 248 -3.85 4.32 -27.39
N ASP A 249 -3.45 3.96 -26.17
CA ASP A 249 -3.47 4.87 -25.02
C ASP A 249 -2.13 5.64 -24.92
N PRO A 250 -2.11 6.95 -25.22
CA PRO A 250 -0.87 7.72 -25.23
C PRO A 250 -0.20 7.81 -23.86
N TYR A 251 -0.93 7.63 -22.76
CA TYR A 251 -0.36 7.67 -21.41
C TYR A 251 0.54 6.47 -21.12
N ILE A 252 0.33 5.36 -21.83
CA ILE A 252 1.08 4.10 -21.67
C ILE A 252 2.38 4.12 -22.50
N ASN A 253 2.44 4.92 -23.57
CA ASN A 253 3.56 4.91 -24.51
C ASN A 253 4.86 5.53 -23.94
N THR A 254 4.76 6.29 -22.85
CA THR A 254 5.92 6.87 -22.15
C THR A 254 6.61 5.90 -21.22
N LEU A 255 5.91 4.84 -20.79
CA LEU A 255 6.34 3.94 -19.72
C LEU A 255 7.66 3.23 -20.03
N GLY A 256 7.88 2.78 -21.26
CA GLY A 256 9.04 1.97 -21.61
C GLY A 256 10.37 2.67 -21.30
N GLY A 257 10.53 3.91 -21.78
CA GLY A 257 11.74 4.69 -21.52
C GLY A 257 11.87 5.13 -20.06
N ILE A 258 10.76 5.39 -19.37
CA ILE A 258 10.73 5.75 -17.95
C ILE A 258 11.21 4.56 -17.11
N PHE A 259 10.59 3.39 -17.27
CA PHE A 259 10.95 2.18 -16.53
C PHE A 259 12.39 1.74 -16.78
N ALA A 260 12.87 1.78 -18.02
CA ALA A 260 14.26 1.43 -18.32
C ALA A 260 15.26 2.43 -17.72
N GLY A 261 14.90 3.73 -17.65
CA GLY A 261 15.71 4.74 -16.96
C GLY A 261 15.75 4.52 -15.46
N ALA A 262 14.59 4.24 -14.85
CA ALA A 262 14.49 3.97 -13.42
C ALA A 262 15.21 2.66 -13.02
N GLU A 263 15.14 1.60 -13.83
CA GLU A 263 15.93 0.37 -13.62
C GLU A 263 17.43 0.65 -13.56
N ASP A 264 17.93 1.49 -14.47
CA ASP A 264 19.34 1.87 -14.46
C ASP A 264 19.70 2.72 -13.23
N ALA A 265 18.80 3.58 -12.78
CA ALA A 265 18.99 4.44 -11.62
C ALA A 265 19.03 3.68 -10.28
N VAL A 266 18.28 2.58 -10.17
CA VAL A 266 18.29 1.72 -8.97
C VAL A 266 19.35 0.62 -9.02
N TRP A 267 20.13 0.51 -10.10
CA TRP A 267 21.21 -0.47 -10.21
C TRP A 267 22.56 0.10 -9.75
N GLU A 268 23.23 -0.61 -8.85
CA GLU A 268 24.66 -0.40 -8.57
C GLU A 268 25.33 -1.73 -8.30
N ALA A 269 26.35 -2.08 -9.09
CA ALA A 269 27.01 -3.36 -8.95
C ALA A 269 27.52 -3.58 -7.50
N PRO A 270 27.20 -4.72 -6.86
CA PRO A 270 26.62 -5.92 -7.46
C PRO A 270 25.08 -6.07 -7.38
N SER A 271 24.31 -5.09 -6.91
CA SER A 271 22.90 -5.27 -6.54
C SER A 271 21.96 -4.16 -7.03
N TYR A 272 20.69 -4.51 -7.28
CA TYR A 272 19.61 -3.51 -7.22
C TYR A 272 19.50 -2.93 -5.80
N LEU A 273 19.38 -1.60 -5.73
CA LEU A 273 19.28 -0.81 -4.51
C LEU A 273 17.80 -0.62 -4.12
N HIS A 274 17.56 -0.22 -2.88
CA HIS A 274 16.20 -0.04 -2.36
C HIS A 274 15.46 1.17 -2.97
N GLY A 275 16.18 2.22 -3.40
CA GLY A 275 15.62 3.35 -4.14
C GLY A 275 16.66 4.10 -4.96
N ALA A 276 16.22 4.94 -5.91
CA ALA A 276 17.11 5.69 -6.78
C ALA A 276 17.67 6.97 -6.14
N ILE A 277 16.85 7.65 -5.31
CA ILE A 277 17.19 8.92 -4.64
C ILE A 277 17.14 8.72 -3.13
N GLY A 278 15.93 8.73 -2.54
CA GLY A 278 15.72 8.29 -1.18
C GLY A 278 16.05 6.80 -1.04
N TRP A 279 16.64 6.41 0.09
CA TRP A 279 16.98 5.01 0.40
C TRP A 279 17.93 4.34 -0.61
N ARG A 280 18.81 5.12 -1.25
CA ARG A 280 19.79 4.59 -2.20
C ARG A 280 20.88 3.73 -1.56
N MET A 281 20.56 2.50 -1.18
CA MET A 281 21.45 1.56 -0.50
C MET A 281 21.10 0.10 -0.83
N PRO A 282 22.05 -0.84 -0.69
CA PRO A 282 21.75 -2.27 -0.80
C PRO A 282 20.83 -2.72 0.34
N LEU A 283 19.80 -3.49 -0.02
CA LEU A 283 18.89 -4.10 0.94
C LEU A 283 18.32 -5.37 0.28
N THR A 284 18.49 -6.52 0.91
CA THR A 284 18.02 -7.81 0.40
C THR A 284 16.51 -7.78 0.18
N GLY A 285 16.03 -8.35 -0.93
CA GLY A 285 14.64 -8.77 -1.14
C GLY A 285 13.56 -7.69 -1.05
N TRP A 286 13.74 -6.56 -1.71
CA TRP A 286 12.70 -5.52 -1.86
C TRP A 286 12.17 -5.44 -3.30
N ARG A 287 11.65 -6.57 -3.81
CA ARG A 287 11.06 -6.81 -5.16
C ARG A 287 11.82 -6.23 -6.38
N ALA A 288 12.98 -5.61 -6.19
CA ALA A 288 13.70 -4.84 -7.19
C ALA A 288 14.39 -5.72 -8.24
N ALA A 289 14.84 -6.92 -7.85
CA ALA A 289 15.59 -7.83 -8.70
C ALA A 289 14.75 -8.40 -9.85
N TYR A 290 13.41 -8.41 -9.75
CA TYR A 290 12.55 -8.72 -10.90
C TYR A 290 12.91 -7.87 -12.14
N LEU A 291 13.36 -6.62 -11.96
CA LEU A 291 13.69 -5.71 -13.06
C LEU A 291 14.70 -6.29 -14.04
N GLY A 292 15.71 -6.99 -13.53
CA GLY A 292 16.75 -7.56 -14.34
C GLY A 292 16.17 -8.48 -15.40
N ASP A 293 15.34 -9.43 -14.98
CA ASP A 293 14.78 -10.41 -15.91
C ASP A 293 13.66 -9.83 -16.77
N LEU A 294 12.82 -8.94 -16.24
CA LEU A 294 11.70 -8.37 -16.99
C LEU A 294 12.15 -7.49 -18.17
N ILE A 295 13.25 -6.75 -18.01
CA ILE A 295 13.86 -5.94 -19.08
C ILE A 295 14.79 -6.77 -19.97
N GLY A 296 15.37 -7.85 -19.42
CA GLY A 296 16.32 -8.75 -20.09
C GLY A 296 17.80 -8.46 -19.75
N MET A 297 18.05 -7.76 -18.66
CA MET A 297 19.35 -7.57 -18.02
C MET A 297 19.71 -8.76 -17.10
N HIS A 298 19.65 -9.99 -17.63
CA HIS A 298 19.89 -11.23 -16.87
C HIS A 298 21.26 -11.26 -16.17
N ASP A 299 22.25 -10.54 -16.69
CA ASP A 299 23.59 -10.47 -16.09
C ASP A 299 23.60 -9.63 -14.80
N ARG A 300 22.80 -8.56 -14.76
CA ARG A 300 22.56 -7.78 -13.52
C ARG A 300 21.82 -8.62 -12.49
N ALA A 301 20.79 -9.35 -12.92
CA ALA A 301 20.05 -10.29 -12.06
C ALA A 301 20.99 -11.33 -11.45
N ARG A 302 21.80 -12.02 -12.28
CA ARG A 302 22.79 -13.00 -11.80
C ARG A 302 23.78 -12.41 -10.80
N MET A 303 24.27 -11.19 -11.03
CA MET A 303 25.20 -10.53 -10.11
C MET A 303 24.56 -10.18 -8.77
N HIS A 304 23.29 -9.75 -8.77
CA HIS A 304 22.52 -9.52 -7.55
C HIS A 304 22.33 -10.81 -6.75
N PHE A 305 21.85 -11.88 -7.41
CA PHE A 305 21.62 -13.17 -6.76
C PHE A 305 22.93 -13.79 -6.23
N ASP A 306 24.01 -13.77 -7.01
CA ASP A 306 25.31 -14.27 -6.55
C ASP A 306 25.83 -13.49 -5.34
N GLY A 307 25.66 -12.16 -5.32
CA GLY A 307 26.06 -11.31 -4.20
C GLY A 307 25.35 -11.68 -2.90
N TYR A 308 24.04 -11.86 -2.94
CA TYR A 308 23.26 -12.21 -1.74
C TYR A 308 23.36 -13.69 -1.37
N ALA A 309 23.53 -14.60 -2.34
CA ALA A 309 23.89 -15.99 -2.07
C ALA A 309 25.20 -16.11 -1.27
N ALA A 310 26.19 -15.28 -1.59
CA ALA A 310 27.45 -15.19 -0.85
C ALA A 310 27.27 -14.57 0.56
N ALA A 311 26.19 -13.82 0.78
CA ALA A 311 25.82 -13.26 2.08
C ALA A 311 25.00 -14.23 2.97
N GLN A 312 24.64 -15.43 2.47
CA GLN A 312 23.88 -16.41 3.23
C GLN A 312 24.74 -17.18 4.22
N ILE A 313 24.33 -17.21 5.49
CA ILE A 313 25.02 -17.90 6.57
C ILE A 313 25.03 -19.43 6.36
N THR A 314 26.21 -20.05 6.49
CA THR A 314 26.44 -21.50 6.25
C THR A 314 27.05 -22.24 7.44
N ASN A 315 27.61 -21.52 8.42
CA ASN A 315 28.49 -22.06 9.45
C ASN A 315 28.09 -21.67 10.88
N ILE A 316 26.88 -21.14 11.09
CA ILE A 316 26.35 -20.77 12.40
C ILE A 316 25.11 -21.63 12.68
N PRO A 317 25.25 -22.79 13.34
CA PRO A 317 24.11 -23.61 13.69
C PRO A 317 23.25 -22.92 14.77
N VAL A 318 21.98 -23.32 14.85
CA VAL A 318 21.14 -22.94 15.98
C VAL A 318 21.70 -23.57 17.26
N SER A 319 22.09 -22.70 18.19
CA SER A 319 22.71 -23.04 19.48
C SER A 319 22.03 -22.33 20.66
N LEU A 320 21.12 -21.41 20.37
CA LEU A 320 20.29 -20.67 21.31
C LEU A 320 18.81 -20.91 20.98
N PRO A 321 17.90 -20.77 21.96
CA PRO A 321 16.47 -20.81 21.69
C PRO A 321 16.03 -19.58 20.87
N HIS A 322 14.75 -19.53 20.51
CA HIS A 322 14.11 -18.30 20.05
C HIS A 322 14.18 -17.26 21.18
N LEU A 323 14.62 -16.04 20.85
CA LEU A 323 14.82 -14.96 21.83
C LEU A 323 14.27 -13.66 21.28
N GLN A 324 13.47 -12.99 22.11
CA GLN A 324 13.01 -11.61 21.87
C GLN A 324 13.97 -10.61 22.52
N ASP A 325 14.01 -9.39 21.99
CA ASP A 325 14.90 -8.32 22.45
C ASP A 325 14.28 -7.53 23.62
N ASP A 326 14.76 -7.79 24.84
CA ASP A 326 14.28 -7.12 26.06
C ASP A 326 14.61 -5.61 26.10
N GLU A 327 15.70 -5.18 25.43
CA GLU A 327 16.05 -3.75 25.33
C GLU A 327 15.05 -2.97 24.48
N LEU A 328 14.32 -3.70 23.62
CA LEU A 328 13.27 -3.19 22.76
C LEU A 328 11.89 -3.72 23.18
N HIS A 329 11.75 -4.00 24.47
CA HIS A 329 10.49 -4.35 25.10
C HIS A 329 9.79 -5.56 24.48
N GLY A 330 10.58 -6.53 23.98
CA GLY A 330 10.10 -7.78 23.39
C GLY A 330 9.36 -7.62 22.07
N ALA A 331 9.49 -6.46 21.40
CA ALA A 331 8.74 -6.17 20.18
C ALA A 331 9.28 -6.91 18.93
N ARG A 332 10.53 -7.39 18.98
CA ARG A 332 11.20 -8.08 17.87
C ARG A 332 12.33 -8.96 18.37
N SER A 333 12.79 -9.86 17.51
CA SER A 333 13.81 -10.86 17.86
C SER A 333 15.19 -10.25 18.12
N LEU A 334 15.90 -10.82 19.10
CA LEU A 334 17.22 -10.39 19.51
C LEU A 334 18.27 -10.68 18.42
N LYS A 335 19.00 -9.64 18.00
CA LYS A 335 20.12 -9.72 17.04
C LYS A 335 21.33 -10.45 17.64
N LYS A 336 21.27 -11.78 17.67
CA LYS A 336 22.31 -12.63 18.24
C LYS A 336 22.51 -13.91 17.41
N TRP A 337 23.74 -14.11 16.94
CA TRP A 337 24.13 -15.31 16.20
C TRP A 337 23.84 -16.56 17.02
N GLY A 338 23.33 -17.59 16.36
CA GLY A 338 22.97 -18.88 16.97
C GLY A 338 21.52 -18.97 17.43
N THR A 339 20.75 -17.89 17.41
CA THR A 339 19.27 -17.96 17.47
C THR A 339 18.72 -18.49 16.14
N PRO A 340 17.49 -19.04 16.10
CA PRO A 340 16.87 -19.50 14.86
C PRO A 340 16.88 -18.46 13.73
N MET A 341 16.44 -17.23 14.01
CA MET A 341 16.47 -16.10 13.05
C MET A 341 17.89 -15.82 12.53
N TYR A 342 18.91 -15.84 13.40
CA TYR A 342 20.29 -15.50 13.05
C TYR A 342 21.19 -16.75 13.05
N SER A 343 20.91 -17.65 12.11
CA SER A 343 21.63 -18.92 11.94
C SER A 343 21.74 -19.33 10.45
N ASN A 344 22.17 -20.56 10.18
CA ASN A 344 22.26 -21.13 8.84
C ASN A 344 20.98 -20.92 8.03
N GLY A 345 21.14 -20.32 6.84
CA GLY A 345 20.05 -20.01 5.91
C GLY A 345 19.65 -18.53 5.89
N TYR A 346 19.90 -17.78 6.97
CA TYR A 346 19.71 -16.32 7.01
C TYR A 346 20.60 -15.61 5.96
N ILE A 347 20.07 -14.64 5.21
CA ILE A 347 20.84 -13.80 4.28
C ILE A 347 21.07 -12.43 4.92
N CYS A 348 22.34 -12.03 5.00
CA CYS A 348 22.72 -10.74 5.56
C CYS A 348 22.33 -9.56 4.67
N ARG A 349 22.25 -8.38 5.29
CA ARG A 349 21.75 -7.13 4.68
C ARG A 349 22.43 -6.73 3.38
N ASN A 350 23.74 -6.93 3.34
CA ASN A 350 24.62 -6.40 2.31
C ASN A 350 25.16 -7.56 1.44
N PRO A 351 25.21 -7.40 0.10
CA PRO A 351 25.73 -8.45 -0.77
C PRO A 351 27.20 -8.73 -0.45
N ASN A 352 27.60 -10.00 -0.54
CA ASN A 352 28.94 -10.52 -0.25
C ASN A 352 29.41 -10.36 1.21
N ARG A 353 28.53 -10.03 2.15
CA ARG A 353 28.88 -9.83 3.56
C ARG A 353 28.08 -10.76 4.46
N THR A 354 28.76 -11.46 5.36
CA THR A 354 28.15 -12.40 6.33
C THR A 354 28.19 -11.87 7.77
N ASP A 355 28.49 -10.60 7.96
CA ASP A 355 28.71 -9.97 9.26
C ASP A 355 27.65 -8.92 9.66
N ALA A 356 26.69 -8.64 8.78
CA ALA A 356 25.68 -7.59 8.97
C ALA A 356 24.24 -8.15 9.11
N MET A 357 23.79 -8.34 10.34
CA MET A 357 22.40 -8.73 10.67
C MET A 357 21.39 -7.62 10.37
N HIS A 358 20.16 -8.02 10.06
CA HIS A 358 19.00 -7.15 9.88
C HIS A 358 17.75 -7.80 10.51
N HIS A 359 16.67 -7.04 10.71
CA HIS A 359 15.39 -7.55 11.24
C HIS A 359 14.39 -7.97 10.15
N TYR A 360 14.77 -7.99 8.88
CA TYR A 360 13.82 -8.35 7.84
C TYR A 360 13.98 -9.81 7.48
N ASP A 361 12.87 -10.53 7.35
CA ASP A 361 12.81 -11.74 6.55
C ASP A 361 12.57 -11.38 5.07
N MET A 362 13.55 -10.69 4.48
CA MET A 362 13.57 -10.51 3.02
C MET A 362 14.24 -11.69 2.31
N ASN A 363 14.48 -12.82 3.00
CA ASN A 363 14.87 -14.05 2.33
C ASN A 363 13.74 -14.55 1.44
N LEU A 364 12.48 -14.51 1.92
CA LEU A 364 11.32 -14.96 1.16
C LEU A 364 11.20 -14.24 -0.18
N VAL A 365 11.29 -12.91 -0.16
CA VAL A 365 11.19 -12.09 -1.38
C VAL A 365 12.37 -12.36 -2.31
N TYR A 366 13.60 -12.41 -1.78
CA TYR A 366 14.80 -12.74 -2.55
C TYR A 366 14.69 -14.11 -3.25
N ILE A 367 14.18 -15.13 -2.55
CA ILE A 367 14.02 -16.46 -3.11
C ILE A 367 12.92 -16.48 -4.16
N ASP A 368 11.83 -15.76 -3.96
CA ASP A 368 10.80 -15.64 -5.00
C ASP A 368 11.34 -15.00 -6.29
N GLU A 369 12.08 -13.90 -6.17
CA GLU A 369 12.76 -13.24 -7.28
C GLU A 369 13.74 -14.18 -7.99
N LEU A 370 14.53 -14.94 -7.24
CA LEU A 370 15.46 -15.94 -7.76
C LEU A 370 14.73 -17.07 -8.51
N LEU A 371 13.60 -17.54 -7.99
CA LEU A 371 12.80 -18.57 -8.64
C LEU A 371 12.21 -18.06 -9.98
N TRP A 372 11.80 -16.80 -10.02
CA TRP A 372 11.43 -16.15 -11.27
C TRP A 372 12.61 -16.00 -12.24
N HIS A 373 13.81 -15.69 -11.77
CA HIS A 373 15.00 -15.68 -12.60
C HIS A 373 15.26 -17.03 -13.28
N LEU A 374 15.07 -18.13 -12.56
CA LEU A 374 15.18 -19.47 -13.14
C LEU A 374 14.09 -19.73 -14.19
N ASN A 375 12.86 -19.27 -13.97
CA ASN A 375 11.78 -19.35 -14.96
C ASN A 375 12.07 -18.52 -16.22
N TRP A 376 12.67 -17.33 -16.07
CA TRP A 376 13.04 -16.44 -17.18
C TRP A 376 14.24 -16.92 -17.99
N THR A 377 15.17 -17.64 -17.39
CA THR A 377 16.41 -18.07 -18.05
C THR A 377 16.40 -19.53 -18.47
N GLY A 378 15.72 -20.41 -17.73
CA GLY A 378 15.78 -21.86 -17.91
C GLY A 378 17.18 -22.45 -17.70
N ASP A 379 18.09 -21.73 -17.04
CA ASP A 379 19.48 -22.12 -16.87
C ASP A 379 19.64 -23.16 -15.76
N LEU A 380 19.60 -24.44 -16.13
CA LEU A 380 19.76 -25.55 -15.18
C LEU A 380 21.16 -25.66 -14.57
N ASN A 381 22.19 -25.08 -15.20
CA ASN A 381 23.52 -25.03 -14.60
C ASN A 381 23.55 -24.03 -13.45
N TYR A 382 22.94 -22.86 -13.65
CA TYR A 382 22.77 -21.89 -12.59
C TYR A 382 21.83 -22.40 -11.50
N ALA A 383 20.72 -23.06 -11.86
CA ALA A 383 19.84 -23.72 -10.90
C ALA A 383 20.64 -24.69 -10.01
N ARG A 384 21.53 -25.52 -10.60
CA ARG A 384 22.40 -26.42 -9.83
C ARG A 384 23.34 -25.69 -8.87
N LYS A 385 23.92 -24.56 -9.31
CA LYS A 385 24.79 -23.72 -8.47
C LYS A 385 24.03 -23.15 -7.28
N ILE A 386 22.81 -22.66 -7.49
CA ILE A 386 22.06 -21.90 -6.48
C ILE A 386 21.14 -22.76 -5.62
N PHE A 387 20.82 -23.99 -6.02
CA PHE A 387 19.93 -24.88 -5.28
C PHE A 387 20.32 -25.06 -3.79
N PRO A 388 21.62 -25.16 -3.39
CA PRO A 388 22.01 -25.20 -1.98
C PRO A 388 21.59 -23.97 -1.16
N VAL A 389 21.40 -22.81 -1.79
CA VAL A 389 20.87 -21.59 -1.13
C VAL A 389 19.39 -21.75 -0.83
N ILE A 390 18.63 -22.25 -1.82
CA ILE A 390 17.19 -22.53 -1.68
C ILE A 390 16.95 -23.57 -0.57
N LYS A 391 17.73 -24.67 -0.56
CA LYS A 391 17.60 -25.72 0.47
C LYS A 391 17.78 -25.17 1.90
N ARG A 392 18.81 -24.33 2.09
CA ARG A 392 19.09 -23.72 3.40
C ARG A 392 18.02 -22.71 3.80
N HIS A 393 17.51 -21.93 2.86
CA HIS A 393 16.40 -21.01 3.11
C HIS A 393 15.15 -21.77 3.58
N LEU A 394 14.68 -22.79 2.85
CA LEU A 394 13.48 -23.54 3.22
C LEU A 394 13.59 -24.21 4.60
N GLN A 395 14.78 -24.74 4.91
CA GLN A 395 15.05 -25.28 6.25
C GLN A 395 14.99 -24.19 7.33
N TRP A 396 15.57 -23.02 7.05
CA TRP A 396 15.60 -21.89 7.95
C TRP A 396 14.22 -21.29 8.20
N GLU A 397 13.41 -21.11 7.15
CA GLU A 397 12.00 -20.70 7.23
C GLU A 397 11.22 -21.62 8.16
N LYS A 398 11.26 -22.93 7.88
CA LYS A 398 10.56 -23.93 8.67
C LYS A 398 10.98 -23.90 10.13
N GLN A 399 12.28 -23.83 10.40
CA GLN A 399 12.79 -23.80 11.77
C GLN A 399 12.45 -22.50 12.52
N THR A 400 12.30 -21.38 11.81
CA THR A 400 12.19 -20.05 12.43
C THR A 400 10.74 -19.60 12.59
N PHE A 401 9.90 -19.82 11.57
CA PHE A 401 8.56 -19.25 11.46
C PHE A 401 7.42 -20.27 11.37
N ASP A 402 7.73 -21.57 11.26
CA ASP A 402 6.78 -22.69 11.47
C ASP A 402 7.39 -23.79 12.37
N PRO A 403 7.84 -23.43 13.59
CA PRO A 403 8.51 -24.35 14.51
C PRO A 403 7.56 -25.35 15.21
N ASP A 404 6.26 -25.08 15.23
CA ASP A 404 5.21 -25.98 15.70
C ASP A 404 4.70 -26.94 14.61
N ASN A 405 5.14 -26.75 13.37
CA ASN A 405 4.94 -27.65 12.24
C ASN A 405 3.44 -27.86 11.93
N ASP A 406 2.67 -26.78 11.94
CA ASP A 406 1.28 -26.77 11.49
C ASP A 406 1.12 -26.45 9.99
N HIS A 407 2.25 -26.11 9.34
CA HIS A 407 2.37 -25.75 7.92
C HIS A 407 1.82 -24.35 7.58
N LEU A 408 1.64 -23.49 8.58
CA LEU A 408 1.26 -22.09 8.43
C LEU A 408 2.32 -21.21 9.10
N TYR A 409 2.91 -20.32 8.32
CA TYR A 409 4.07 -19.56 8.72
C TYR A 409 3.66 -18.22 9.32
N ASP A 410 4.34 -17.79 10.37
CA ASP A 410 4.33 -16.39 10.81
C ASP A 410 4.91 -15.49 9.70
N ALA A 411 4.63 -14.18 9.74
CA ALA A 411 5.19 -13.19 8.84
C ALA A 411 6.07 -12.18 9.60
N TYR A 412 7.38 -12.23 9.35
CA TYR A 412 8.37 -11.39 10.03
C TYR A 412 8.98 -10.36 9.08
N CYS A 413 8.23 -9.29 8.80
CA CYS A 413 8.61 -8.22 7.87
C CYS A 413 9.13 -8.72 6.50
N CYS A 414 8.30 -9.51 5.83
CA CYS A 414 8.60 -10.15 4.53
C CYS A 414 7.82 -9.53 3.35
N ILE A 415 7.22 -8.35 3.55
CA ILE A 415 6.49 -7.57 2.53
C ILE A 415 6.77 -6.08 2.72
N TRP A 416 6.35 -5.24 1.77
CA TRP A 416 6.57 -3.80 1.86
C TRP A 416 5.85 -3.14 3.05
N ALA A 417 4.62 -3.55 3.30
CA ALA A 417 3.75 -3.03 4.36
C ALA A 417 4.10 -3.51 5.78
N SER A 418 5.39 -3.66 6.12
CA SER A 418 5.81 -4.39 7.34
C SER A 418 6.02 -3.58 8.61
N ASP A 419 6.21 -2.27 8.53
CA ASP A 419 6.76 -1.46 9.64
C ASP A 419 5.86 -1.41 10.88
N ALA A 420 4.56 -1.65 10.68
CA ALA A 420 3.53 -1.61 11.70
C ALA A 420 2.74 -2.93 11.84
N LEU A 421 3.17 -4.01 11.18
CA LEU A 421 2.53 -5.32 11.30
C LEU A 421 3.16 -6.14 12.43
N GLN A 422 2.31 -6.77 13.24
CA GLN A 422 2.68 -7.70 14.31
C GLN A 422 1.62 -8.79 14.37
N TYR A 423 1.98 -10.03 14.01
CA TYR A 423 1.08 -11.17 14.02
C TYR A 423 1.17 -11.99 15.32
N ASN A 424 2.11 -11.66 16.20
CA ASN A 424 2.28 -12.29 17.52
C ASN A 424 2.28 -13.83 17.46
N GLY A 425 2.94 -14.43 16.47
CA GLY A 425 2.97 -15.87 16.26
C GLY A 425 1.84 -16.44 15.42
N GLY A 426 0.99 -15.60 14.83
CA GLY A 426 -0.20 -16.03 14.08
C GLY A 426 0.10 -16.79 12.79
N GLU A 427 -0.89 -17.55 12.33
CA GLU A 427 -0.89 -18.29 11.07
C GLU A 427 -1.18 -17.32 9.90
N VAL A 428 -0.17 -16.87 9.14
CA VAL A 428 -0.31 -15.77 8.19
C VAL A 428 -0.43 -16.25 6.73
N THR A 429 -1.40 -15.72 5.98
CA THR A 429 -1.67 -16.17 4.61
C THR A 429 -0.52 -15.91 3.64
N HIS A 430 0.01 -14.68 3.59
CA HIS A 430 0.96 -14.30 2.54
C HIS A 430 2.35 -14.93 2.71
N SER A 431 2.88 -15.05 3.94
CA SER A 431 4.15 -15.76 4.20
C SER A 431 4.03 -17.27 3.94
N SER A 432 2.88 -17.86 4.30
CA SER A 432 2.58 -19.26 3.96
C SER A 432 2.48 -19.47 2.45
N ALA A 433 1.90 -18.51 1.71
CA ALA A 433 1.82 -18.57 0.26
C ALA A 433 3.22 -18.51 -0.41
N TYR A 434 4.11 -17.64 0.08
CA TYR A 434 5.52 -17.64 -0.36
C TYR A 434 6.21 -18.98 -0.11
N ASN A 435 6.06 -19.54 1.09
CA ASN A 435 6.64 -20.84 1.45
C ASN A 435 6.05 -22.01 0.63
N TYR A 436 4.76 -21.97 0.30
CA TYR A 436 4.14 -22.91 -0.64
C TYR A 436 4.83 -22.86 -2.00
N ARG A 437 4.94 -21.67 -2.59
CA ARG A 437 5.53 -21.50 -3.93
C ARG A 437 6.99 -21.94 -3.93
N ALA A 438 7.75 -21.56 -2.91
CA ALA A 438 9.16 -21.91 -2.81
C ALA A 438 9.37 -23.43 -2.71
N ASN A 439 8.57 -24.13 -1.90
CA ASN A 439 8.61 -25.59 -1.82
C ASN A 439 8.14 -26.27 -3.12
N LYS A 440 7.07 -25.79 -3.74
CA LYS A 440 6.57 -26.29 -5.03
C LYS A 440 7.67 -26.23 -6.09
N MET A 441 8.30 -25.07 -6.25
CA MET A 441 9.37 -24.90 -7.25
C MET A 441 10.66 -25.62 -6.86
N ALA A 442 11.00 -25.71 -5.57
CA ALA A 442 12.14 -26.50 -5.14
C ALA A 442 11.96 -27.99 -5.47
N ALA A 443 10.74 -28.54 -5.38
CA ALA A 443 10.45 -29.89 -5.82
C ALA A 443 10.69 -30.08 -7.32
N GLU A 444 10.22 -29.15 -8.15
CA GLU A 444 10.43 -29.18 -9.60
C GLU A 444 11.92 -29.07 -9.98
N ILE A 445 12.64 -28.17 -9.32
CA ILE A 445 14.09 -28.00 -9.53
C ILE A 445 14.84 -29.25 -9.08
N ALA A 446 14.52 -29.82 -7.92
CA ALA A 446 15.15 -31.04 -7.41
C ALA A 446 15.03 -32.18 -8.43
N GLU A 447 13.84 -32.42 -8.95
CA GLU A 447 13.58 -33.44 -9.97
C GLU A 447 14.44 -33.22 -11.22
N LYS A 448 14.49 -31.99 -11.74
CA LYS A 448 15.31 -31.63 -12.91
C LYS A 448 16.82 -31.78 -12.67
N LEU A 449 17.27 -31.60 -11.44
CA LEU A 449 18.68 -31.69 -11.06
C LEU A 449 19.12 -33.12 -10.70
N GLY A 450 18.18 -34.06 -10.54
CA GLY A 450 18.43 -35.43 -10.07
C GLY A 450 18.55 -35.55 -8.54
N GLU A 451 18.05 -34.57 -7.79
CA GLU A 451 17.94 -34.59 -6.32
C GLU A 451 16.57 -35.16 -5.91
N ASP A 452 16.37 -35.50 -4.63
CA ASP A 452 15.08 -35.99 -4.13
C ASP A 452 14.06 -34.83 -4.00
N PRO A 453 12.95 -34.84 -4.77
CA PRO A 453 11.93 -33.79 -4.70
C PRO A 453 10.91 -34.02 -3.55
N THR A 454 10.90 -35.20 -2.94
CA THR A 454 9.85 -35.66 -2.03
C THR A 454 9.62 -34.73 -0.83
N PRO A 455 10.65 -34.23 -0.12
CA PRO A 455 10.44 -33.38 1.04
C PRO A 455 9.71 -32.08 0.68
N TYR A 456 10.13 -31.43 -0.42
CA TYR A 456 9.57 -30.16 -0.87
C TYR A 456 8.15 -30.34 -1.40
N LYS A 457 7.90 -31.40 -2.17
CA LYS A 457 6.55 -31.70 -2.67
C LYS A 457 5.57 -31.93 -1.53
N LYS A 458 5.95 -32.74 -0.54
CA LYS A 458 5.11 -33.02 0.62
C LYS A 458 4.81 -31.75 1.42
N GLU A 459 5.83 -30.92 1.65
CA GLU A 459 5.64 -29.67 2.39
C GLU A 459 4.71 -28.71 1.64
N ALA A 460 4.87 -28.53 0.33
CA ALA A 460 3.96 -27.71 -0.47
C ALA A 460 2.50 -28.22 -0.41
N GLU A 461 2.29 -29.54 -0.48
CA GLU A 461 0.95 -30.13 -0.39
C GLU A 461 0.30 -29.88 0.99
N GLU A 462 1.05 -30.01 2.08
CA GLU A 462 0.54 -29.76 3.44
C GLU A 462 0.30 -28.26 3.71
N ILE A 463 1.17 -27.36 3.24
CA ILE A 463 0.94 -25.91 3.33
C ILE A 463 -0.36 -25.53 2.61
N LEU A 464 -0.54 -25.95 1.35
CA LEU A 464 -1.75 -25.63 0.59
C LEU A 464 -3.01 -26.16 1.26
N LYS A 465 -2.93 -27.37 1.84
CA LYS A 465 -4.02 -27.98 2.58
C LYS A 465 -4.33 -27.20 3.87
N ALA A 466 -3.32 -26.76 4.61
CA ALA A 466 -3.48 -25.95 5.81
C ALA A 466 -4.12 -24.60 5.49
N ILE A 467 -3.63 -23.88 4.47
CA ILE A 467 -4.21 -22.61 4.02
C ILE A 467 -5.69 -22.78 3.65
N ASN A 468 -6.02 -23.79 2.85
CA ASN A 468 -7.40 -24.03 2.42
C ASN A 468 -8.34 -24.44 3.55
N LYS A 469 -7.80 -25.05 4.60
CA LYS A 469 -8.57 -25.49 5.77
C LYS A 469 -8.81 -24.35 6.74
N THR A 470 -7.82 -23.49 6.95
CA THR A 470 -7.81 -22.55 8.06
C THR A 470 -7.99 -21.10 7.64
N LEU A 471 -7.45 -20.70 6.49
CA LEU A 471 -7.35 -19.29 6.09
C LEU A 471 -8.28 -18.94 4.92
N TRP A 472 -8.62 -19.88 4.04
CA TRP A 472 -9.67 -19.66 3.03
C TRP A 472 -11.05 -19.68 3.69
N ILE A 473 -11.89 -18.66 3.43
CA ILE A 473 -13.26 -18.55 3.98
C ILE A 473 -14.27 -18.86 2.85
N PRO A 474 -14.72 -20.13 2.69
CA PRO A 474 -15.50 -20.54 1.51
C PRO A 474 -16.79 -19.74 1.30
N GLU A 475 -17.55 -19.49 2.36
CA GLU A 475 -18.82 -18.76 2.34
C GLU A 475 -18.67 -17.28 1.99
N LYS A 476 -17.45 -16.71 2.12
CA LYS A 476 -17.15 -15.31 1.77
C LYS A 476 -16.36 -15.17 0.47
N GLY A 477 -15.52 -16.14 0.14
CA GLY A 477 -14.79 -16.22 -1.13
C GLY A 477 -13.47 -15.46 -1.15
N TRP A 478 -12.81 -15.31 0.01
CA TRP A 478 -11.47 -14.74 0.11
C TRP A 478 -10.68 -15.39 1.27
N TRP A 479 -9.38 -15.12 1.34
CA TRP A 479 -8.53 -15.54 2.45
C TRP A 479 -8.61 -14.54 3.60
N ALA A 480 -8.63 -15.01 4.84
CA ALA A 480 -8.33 -14.21 6.01
C ALA A 480 -6.90 -13.66 5.94
N GLU A 481 -6.64 -12.55 6.62
CA GLU A 481 -5.28 -12.02 6.77
C GLU A 481 -4.40 -13.03 7.52
N PHE A 482 -4.88 -13.46 8.69
CA PHE A 482 -4.24 -14.45 9.54
C PHE A 482 -5.23 -15.05 10.54
N LYS A 483 -4.79 -16.10 11.25
CA LYS A 483 -5.45 -16.62 12.44
C LYS A 483 -4.54 -16.49 13.66
N ASP A 484 -5.11 -16.04 14.78
CA ASP A 484 -4.38 -15.96 16.04
C ASP A 484 -3.97 -17.36 16.54
N ASN A 485 -2.72 -17.48 17.02
CA ASN A 485 -2.23 -18.69 17.71
C ASN A 485 -2.35 -18.62 19.24
N MET A 486 -2.76 -17.47 19.77
CA MET A 486 -2.98 -17.24 21.21
C MET A 486 -4.43 -16.81 21.50
N GLY A 487 -4.78 -16.78 22.78
CA GLY A 487 -6.07 -16.27 23.25
C GLY A 487 -7.24 -17.08 22.69
N ASN A 488 -8.22 -16.38 22.10
CA ASN A 488 -9.42 -17.01 21.54
C ASN A 488 -9.23 -17.56 20.11
N GLN A 489 -8.01 -17.50 19.56
CA GLN A 489 -7.67 -18.00 18.23
C GLN A 489 -8.60 -17.46 17.11
N MET A 490 -8.82 -16.14 17.11
CA MET A 490 -9.72 -15.49 16.16
C MET A 490 -9.18 -15.57 14.73
N LEU A 491 -10.09 -15.67 13.78
CA LEU A 491 -9.80 -15.51 12.36
C LEU A 491 -9.98 -14.04 11.97
N HIS A 492 -8.94 -13.41 11.42
CA HIS A 492 -8.96 -12.01 11.01
C HIS A 492 -9.37 -11.91 9.54
N GLU A 493 -10.68 -11.87 9.30
CA GLU A 493 -11.26 -12.02 7.97
C GLU A 493 -11.12 -10.79 7.05
N ASN A 494 -10.77 -9.63 7.61
CA ASN A 494 -10.62 -8.37 6.88
C ASN A 494 -9.21 -8.26 6.29
N ALA A 495 -8.97 -9.00 5.20
CA ALA A 495 -7.68 -9.04 4.52
C ALA A 495 -7.24 -7.69 3.95
N ALA A 496 -5.92 -7.48 3.96
CA ALA A 496 -5.29 -6.43 3.19
C ALA A 496 -5.12 -6.82 1.71
N VAL A 497 -4.80 -5.85 0.86
CA VAL A 497 -4.57 -6.12 -0.57
C VAL A 497 -3.40 -7.09 -0.81
N TRP A 498 -2.38 -7.08 0.06
CA TRP A 498 -1.22 -7.97 -0.03
C TRP A 498 -1.54 -9.43 0.24
N THR A 499 -2.50 -9.70 1.10
CA THR A 499 -3.02 -11.06 1.29
C THR A 499 -3.66 -11.57 0.01
N VAL A 500 -4.40 -10.72 -0.72
CA VAL A 500 -5.01 -11.11 -1.99
C VAL A 500 -3.97 -11.30 -3.09
N TYR A 501 -3.14 -10.29 -3.36
CA TYR A 501 -2.26 -10.34 -4.52
C TYR A 501 -1.12 -11.37 -4.32
N HIS A 502 -0.57 -11.56 -3.11
CA HIS A 502 0.48 -12.58 -2.88
C HIS A 502 -0.09 -14.00 -2.97
N SER A 503 -1.32 -14.23 -2.50
CA SER A 503 -2.00 -15.53 -2.63
C SER A 503 -2.18 -15.91 -4.10
N ILE A 504 -2.56 -14.94 -4.93
CA ILE A 504 -2.73 -15.16 -6.36
C ILE A 504 -1.37 -15.37 -7.03
N ASP A 505 -0.40 -14.49 -6.80
CA ASP A 505 0.93 -14.56 -7.43
C ASP A 505 1.77 -15.77 -6.98
N SER A 506 1.43 -16.35 -5.82
CA SER A 506 2.06 -17.55 -5.28
C SER A 506 1.38 -18.86 -5.68
N ASP A 507 0.44 -18.84 -6.62
CA ASP A 507 -0.28 -20.02 -7.14
C ASP A 507 -1.04 -20.86 -6.09
N ILE A 508 -1.45 -20.29 -4.94
CA ILE A 508 -2.29 -21.03 -3.97
C ILE A 508 -3.78 -21.07 -4.36
N HIS A 509 -4.13 -20.50 -5.52
CA HIS A 509 -5.49 -20.31 -6.00
C HIS A 509 -5.85 -21.28 -7.13
N ASP A 510 -7.16 -21.43 -7.36
CA ASP A 510 -7.70 -21.79 -8.67
C ASP A 510 -8.41 -20.57 -9.29
N ALA A 511 -8.84 -20.67 -10.55
CA ALA A 511 -9.47 -19.55 -11.25
C ALA A 511 -10.72 -19.00 -10.53
N PHE A 512 -11.51 -19.85 -9.87
CA PHE A 512 -12.70 -19.41 -9.16
C PHE A 512 -12.31 -18.64 -7.90
N LYS A 513 -11.37 -19.16 -7.11
CA LYS A 513 -10.86 -18.46 -5.91
C LYS A 513 -10.24 -17.12 -6.25
N ALA A 514 -9.41 -17.03 -7.29
CA ALA A 514 -8.83 -15.74 -7.71
C ALA A 514 -9.91 -14.74 -8.14
N TYR A 515 -10.93 -15.20 -8.87
CA TYR A 515 -12.06 -14.34 -9.22
C TYR A 515 -12.82 -13.85 -7.98
N GLN A 516 -13.12 -14.74 -7.03
CA GLN A 516 -13.81 -14.37 -5.79
C GLN A 516 -12.98 -13.44 -4.90
N ALA A 517 -11.68 -13.71 -4.75
CA ALA A 517 -10.81 -12.89 -3.91
C ALA A 517 -10.59 -11.49 -4.48
N THR A 518 -10.53 -11.33 -5.81
CA THR A 518 -10.49 -9.98 -6.41
C THR A 518 -11.83 -9.24 -6.28
N ARG A 519 -12.96 -9.97 -6.16
CA ARG A 519 -14.25 -9.35 -5.79
C ARG A 519 -14.28 -8.84 -4.35
N TYR A 520 -13.47 -9.39 -3.44
CA TYR A 520 -13.31 -8.78 -2.12
C TYR A 520 -12.73 -7.37 -2.23
N VAL A 521 -11.68 -7.20 -3.05
CA VAL A 521 -11.07 -5.88 -3.30
C VAL A 521 -12.13 -4.89 -3.82
N ASP A 522 -12.88 -5.24 -4.88
CA ASP A 522 -13.91 -4.37 -5.47
C ASP A 522 -14.89 -3.78 -4.44
N ASN A 523 -15.28 -4.57 -3.42
CA ASN A 523 -16.43 -4.26 -2.56
C ASN A 523 -16.04 -3.84 -1.13
N TYR A 524 -14.83 -4.16 -0.67
CA TYR A 524 -14.44 -3.96 0.73
C TYR A 524 -13.18 -3.10 0.90
N ILE A 525 -12.37 -2.94 -0.15
CA ILE A 525 -11.21 -2.03 -0.14
C ILE A 525 -11.62 -0.66 -0.71
N PRO A 526 -11.26 0.46 -0.06
CA PRO A 526 -11.55 1.79 -0.56
C PRO A 526 -11.02 2.08 -1.96
N HIS A 527 -11.88 2.67 -2.80
CA HIS A 527 -11.55 3.12 -4.15
C HIS A 527 -11.56 4.65 -4.20
N ILE A 528 -10.45 5.24 -4.64
CA ILE A 528 -10.28 6.69 -4.76
C ILE A 528 -10.25 7.04 -6.26
N PRO A 529 -11.26 7.77 -6.77
CA PRO A 529 -11.30 8.15 -8.19
C PRO A 529 -10.13 9.05 -8.57
N VAL A 530 -9.48 8.74 -9.70
CA VAL A 530 -8.42 9.58 -10.27
C VAL A 530 -9.05 10.56 -11.24
N VAL A 531 -9.15 11.83 -10.82
CA VAL A 531 -9.80 12.89 -11.57
C VAL A 531 -8.87 14.10 -11.71
N ALA A 532 -8.87 14.72 -12.89
CA ALA A 532 -8.10 15.92 -13.16
C ALA A 532 -8.77 16.79 -14.22
N ASN A 533 -8.50 18.09 -14.19
CA ASN A 533 -9.03 19.01 -15.20
C ASN A 533 -8.50 18.65 -16.59
N GLY A 534 -9.40 18.46 -17.57
CA GLY A 534 -9.05 18.07 -18.93
C GLY A 534 -8.86 16.56 -19.16
N LEU A 535 -8.87 15.74 -18.09
CA LEU A 535 -8.87 14.27 -18.21
C LEU A 535 -10.29 13.80 -18.58
N LYS A 536 -10.44 13.21 -19.77
CA LYS A 536 -11.74 12.74 -20.28
C LYS A 536 -12.22 11.43 -19.64
N ASP A 537 -11.27 10.56 -19.29
CA ASP A 537 -11.53 9.24 -18.74
C ASP A 537 -11.41 9.29 -17.21
N THR A 538 -12.56 9.39 -16.54
CA THR A 538 -12.67 9.51 -15.08
C THR A 538 -13.04 8.18 -14.40
N ASN A 539 -12.97 7.07 -15.13
CA ASN A 539 -13.31 5.74 -14.60
C ASN A 539 -12.10 5.05 -13.92
N ASN A 540 -10.92 5.67 -13.97
CA ASN A 540 -9.71 5.16 -13.35
C ASN A 540 -9.70 5.50 -11.85
N TYR A 541 -9.08 4.63 -11.06
CA TYR A 541 -9.02 4.78 -9.61
C TYR A 541 -7.72 4.21 -9.05
N VAL A 542 -7.38 4.64 -7.83
CA VAL A 542 -6.37 4.01 -6.97
C VAL A 542 -7.06 3.45 -5.74
N ILE A 543 -6.38 2.56 -5.02
CA ILE A 543 -6.92 1.91 -3.81
C ILE A 543 -6.00 2.14 -2.61
N SER A 544 -6.56 2.12 -1.41
CA SER A 544 -5.75 1.99 -0.20
C SER A 544 -5.32 0.55 0.02
N THR A 545 -4.24 0.34 0.77
CA THR A 545 -3.72 -1.00 1.05
C THR A 545 -4.60 -1.80 2.02
N THR A 546 -5.36 -1.11 2.87
CA THR A 546 -6.36 -1.68 3.79
C THR A 546 -7.52 -0.70 4.00
N ASN A 547 -8.57 -1.13 4.68
CA ASN A 547 -9.59 -0.25 5.28
C ASN A 547 -9.37 -0.05 6.80
N TRP A 548 -8.21 -0.48 7.32
CA TRP A 548 -7.93 -0.54 8.75
C TRP A 548 -7.68 0.86 9.35
N GLN A 549 -8.08 1.04 10.60
CA GLN A 549 -7.98 2.29 11.36
C GLN A 549 -7.59 2.03 12.83
N PRO A 550 -6.94 2.97 13.53
CA PRO A 550 -6.48 4.27 13.05
C PRO A 550 -5.36 4.16 12.01
N TYR A 551 -5.06 5.27 11.31
CA TYR A 551 -3.91 5.30 10.41
C TYR A 551 -2.62 4.99 11.16
N MET A 552 -1.81 4.10 10.58
CA MET A 552 -0.43 3.87 10.94
C MET A 552 0.41 3.78 9.67
N TRP A 553 1.66 4.25 9.74
CA TRP A 553 2.60 4.15 8.62
C TRP A 553 2.70 2.70 8.11
N SER A 554 2.72 2.56 6.78
CA SER A 554 2.75 1.33 5.99
C SER A 554 1.47 0.46 6.00
N ILE A 555 0.34 0.90 6.59
CA ILE A 555 -0.85 0.03 6.76
C ILE A 555 -2.04 0.43 5.92
N ASN A 556 -2.50 1.67 6.03
CA ASN A 556 -3.62 2.22 5.24
C ASN A 556 -3.08 3.36 4.38
N ASN A 557 -2.17 2.98 3.48
CA ASN A 557 -1.53 3.91 2.54
C ASN A 557 -2.15 3.77 1.16
N VAL A 558 -1.97 4.80 0.35
CA VAL A 558 -2.16 4.70 -1.10
C VAL A 558 -0.76 4.56 -1.71
N ALA A 559 -0.33 3.32 -1.92
CA ALA A 559 1.04 2.98 -2.29
C ALA A 559 1.12 2.39 -3.71
N PHE A 560 1.93 3.00 -4.59
CA PHE A 560 1.93 2.66 -6.02
C PHE A 560 2.23 1.17 -6.26
N GLY A 561 3.31 0.65 -5.65
CA GLY A 561 3.74 -0.75 -5.81
C GLY A 561 2.65 -1.75 -5.46
N GLU A 562 1.91 -1.48 -4.38
CA GLU A 562 0.80 -2.31 -3.90
C GLU A 562 -0.41 -2.25 -4.84
N ILE A 563 -0.71 -1.07 -5.38
CA ILE A 563 -1.80 -0.87 -6.35
C ILE A 563 -1.49 -1.62 -7.65
N VAL A 564 -0.28 -1.48 -8.21
CA VAL A 564 0.07 -2.15 -9.46
C VAL A 564 0.25 -3.66 -9.30
N HIS A 565 0.63 -4.15 -8.11
CA HIS A 565 0.60 -5.59 -7.82
C HIS A 565 -0.84 -6.11 -7.74
N THR A 566 -1.74 -5.34 -7.13
CA THR A 566 -3.17 -5.68 -7.10
C THR A 566 -3.75 -5.70 -8.52
N ALA A 567 -3.42 -4.73 -9.37
CA ALA A 567 -3.79 -4.78 -10.78
C ALA A 567 -3.24 -6.04 -11.48
N TYR A 568 -2.00 -6.43 -11.17
CA TYR A 568 -1.40 -7.67 -11.68
C TYR A 568 -2.18 -8.93 -11.27
N SER A 569 -2.64 -9.01 -10.02
CA SER A 569 -3.47 -10.14 -9.58
C SER A 569 -4.85 -10.18 -10.27
N PHE A 570 -5.40 -9.03 -10.66
CA PHE A 570 -6.62 -8.98 -11.48
C PHE A 570 -6.39 -9.51 -12.90
N TRP A 571 -5.23 -9.24 -13.53
CA TRP A 571 -4.87 -9.90 -14.80
C TRP A 571 -4.73 -11.42 -14.62
N GLN A 572 -4.09 -11.88 -13.54
CA GLN A 572 -3.97 -13.30 -13.22
C GLN A 572 -5.35 -13.96 -12.98
N ALA A 573 -6.29 -13.25 -12.35
CA ALA A 573 -7.67 -13.68 -12.14
C ALA A 573 -8.55 -13.62 -13.41
N GLY A 574 -8.00 -13.19 -14.54
CA GLY A 574 -8.72 -13.07 -15.81
C GLY A 574 -9.63 -11.84 -15.94
N ARG A 575 -9.46 -10.83 -15.08
CA ARG A 575 -10.25 -9.57 -15.02
C ARG A 575 -9.48 -8.38 -15.62
N ALA A 576 -9.05 -8.52 -16.87
CA ALA A 576 -8.13 -7.59 -17.54
C ALA A 576 -8.63 -6.13 -17.64
N GLU A 577 -9.94 -5.92 -17.82
CA GLU A 577 -10.53 -4.57 -17.90
C GLU A 577 -10.39 -3.79 -16.60
N GLU A 578 -10.71 -4.43 -15.47
CA GLU A 578 -10.55 -3.82 -14.14
C GLU A 578 -9.08 -3.66 -13.76
N ALA A 579 -8.23 -4.64 -14.11
CA ALA A 579 -6.78 -4.52 -13.95
C ALA A 579 -6.23 -3.27 -14.64
N PHE A 580 -6.64 -3.03 -15.88
CA PHE A 580 -6.15 -1.88 -16.65
C PHE A 580 -6.63 -0.54 -16.08
N LYS A 581 -7.89 -0.42 -15.62
CA LYS A 581 -8.41 0.80 -14.99
C LYS A 581 -7.62 1.17 -13.73
N MET A 582 -7.37 0.19 -12.86
CA MET A 582 -6.60 0.39 -11.63
C MET A 582 -5.13 0.74 -11.94
N PHE A 583 -4.50 -0.01 -12.86
CA PHE A 583 -3.13 0.26 -13.30
C PHE A 583 -2.99 1.66 -13.91
N LYS A 584 -3.88 2.02 -14.83
CA LYS A 584 -3.89 3.34 -15.47
C LYS A 584 -4.14 4.45 -14.45
N GLY A 585 -5.00 4.24 -13.45
CA GLY A 585 -5.18 5.15 -12.32
C GLY A 585 -3.86 5.46 -11.61
N ALA A 586 -3.11 4.43 -11.25
CA ALA A 586 -1.79 4.59 -10.62
C ALA A 586 -0.77 5.32 -11.53
N ILE A 587 -0.75 5.01 -12.84
CA ILE A 587 0.12 5.70 -13.81
C ILE A 587 -0.24 7.18 -13.93
N LEU A 588 -1.53 7.50 -14.06
CA LEU A 588 -2.00 8.88 -14.15
C LEU A 588 -1.64 9.67 -12.90
N ASP A 589 -1.89 9.10 -11.72
CA ASP A 589 -1.50 9.66 -10.43
C ASP A 589 0.00 9.96 -10.35
N ALA A 590 0.86 8.94 -10.45
CA ALA A 590 2.30 9.12 -10.21
C ALA A 590 3.01 9.95 -11.29
N MET A 591 2.71 9.71 -12.57
CA MET A 591 3.53 10.24 -13.67
C MET A 591 3.01 11.55 -14.27
N TYR A 592 1.71 11.84 -14.15
CA TYR A 592 1.05 12.95 -14.85
C TYR A 592 0.40 13.96 -13.92
N LEU A 593 -0.14 13.50 -12.78
CA LEU A 593 -0.74 14.36 -11.76
C LEU A 593 0.23 14.67 -10.62
N GLY A 594 1.23 13.80 -10.41
CA GLY A 594 2.29 13.96 -9.45
C GLY A 594 3.19 15.18 -9.70
N SER A 595 3.98 15.50 -8.69
CA SER A 595 4.88 16.64 -8.59
C SER A 595 6.09 16.58 -9.55
N GLY A 596 6.37 15.40 -10.12
CA GLY A 596 7.45 15.17 -11.08
C GLY A 596 6.93 14.47 -12.34
N PRO A 597 7.20 14.97 -13.56
CA PRO A 597 6.75 14.32 -14.79
C PRO A 597 7.46 12.98 -14.99
N GLY A 598 6.70 11.92 -15.23
CA GLY A 598 7.24 10.57 -15.47
C GLY A 598 7.79 9.88 -14.21
N ASN A 599 7.44 10.38 -13.03
CA ASN A 599 7.88 9.83 -11.74
C ASN A 599 7.19 8.49 -11.40
N ILE A 600 7.92 7.57 -10.77
CA ILE A 600 7.37 6.36 -10.16
C ILE A 600 7.53 6.47 -8.65
N THR A 601 6.44 6.79 -7.95
CA THR A 601 6.47 7.10 -6.51
C THR A 601 6.34 5.84 -5.66
N GLN A 602 6.81 5.88 -4.40
CA GLN A 602 6.40 4.90 -3.40
C GLN A 602 4.98 5.18 -2.90
N ILE A 603 4.71 6.44 -2.55
CA ILE A 603 3.44 6.88 -2.00
C ILE A 603 2.74 7.83 -2.99
N SER A 604 1.45 7.64 -3.16
CA SER A 604 0.56 8.40 -4.04
C SER A 604 0.33 9.82 -3.53
N HIS A 605 -0.01 10.76 -4.44
CA HIS A 605 -0.54 12.06 -4.06
C HIS A 605 -1.84 11.96 -3.24
N TYR A 606 -2.64 10.91 -3.46
CA TYR A 606 -3.90 10.66 -2.76
C TYR A 606 -3.73 10.11 -1.34
N ASP A 607 -2.51 9.79 -0.90
CA ASP A 607 -2.27 9.37 0.48
C ASP A 607 -2.50 10.55 1.43
N ALA A 608 -3.52 10.45 2.29
CA ALA A 608 -3.94 11.54 3.16
C ALA A 608 -2.88 11.93 4.22
N ALA A 609 -1.91 11.07 4.51
CA ALA A 609 -0.96 11.25 5.60
C ALA A 609 0.40 11.78 5.15
N ARG A 610 0.90 11.28 4.02
CA ARG A 610 2.22 11.62 3.49
C ARG A 610 2.13 12.47 2.22
N GLY A 611 1.06 12.30 1.45
CA GLY A 611 1.07 12.70 0.05
C GLY A 611 2.22 12.05 -0.71
N GLU A 612 2.57 12.63 -1.86
CA GLU A 612 3.54 12.04 -2.77
C GLU A 612 4.97 12.02 -2.21
N MET A 613 5.55 10.82 -2.08
CA MET A 613 6.92 10.63 -1.56
C MET A 613 7.69 9.53 -2.28
N TYR A 614 9.01 9.69 -2.24
CA TYR A 614 10.06 8.78 -2.73
C TYR A 614 9.97 8.47 -4.22
N ARG A 615 10.86 9.11 -4.99
CA ARG A 615 10.89 8.99 -6.47
C ARG A 615 11.74 7.83 -6.94
N ASP A 616 11.25 7.22 -8.02
CA ASP A 616 11.85 6.07 -8.69
C ASP A 616 12.28 5.00 -7.67
N PHE A 617 11.37 4.72 -6.73
CA PHE A 617 11.59 3.74 -5.67
C PHE A 617 11.57 2.33 -6.27
N ALA A 618 12.54 1.49 -5.91
CA ALA A 618 12.83 0.29 -6.70
C ALA A 618 11.68 -0.71 -6.73
N ASP A 619 10.95 -0.82 -5.62
CA ASP A 619 9.81 -1.70 -5.45
C ASP A 619 8.63 -1.35 -6.42
N PRO A 620 8.08 -0.11 -6.42
CA PRO A 620 7.16 0.39 -7.44
C PRO A 620 7.63 0.21 -8.89
N VAL A 621 8.91 0.48 -9.15
CA VAL A 621 9.48 0.38 -10.51
C VAL A 621 9.42 -1.08 -10.97
N ALA A 622 9.85 -2.02 -10.15
CA ALA A 622 9.86 -3.44 -10.47
C ALA A 622 8.47 -4.01 -10.68
N VAL A 623 7.55 -3.76 -9.75
CA VAL A 623 6.18 -4.28 -9.88
C VAL A 623 5.43 -3.59 -11.02
N GLY A 624 5.70 -2.31 -11.29
CA GLY A 624 5.15 -1.60 -12.45
C GLY A 624 5.59 -2.22 -13.78
N VAL A 625 6.88 -2.54 -13.93
CA VAL A 625 7.39 -3.28 -15.10
C VAL A 625 6.76 -4.67 -15.17
N ARG A 626 6.65 -5.36 -14.04
CA ARG A 626 6.09 -6.71 -13.96
C ARG A 626 4.63 -6.73 -14.41
N ALA A 627 3.82 -5.78 -13.94
CA ALA A 627 2.43 -5.59 -14.33
C ALA A 627 2.29 -5.34 -15.85
N VAL A 628 3.21 -4.57 -16.46
CA VAL A 628 3.23 -4.36 -17.91
C VAL A 628 3.62 -5.64 -18.66
N VAL A 629 4.73 -6.27 -18.29
CA VAL A 629 5.31 -7.39 -19.04
C VAL A 629 4.50 -8.68 -18.85
N GLN A 630 4.20 -9.04 -17.61
CA GLN A 630 3.52 -10.30 -17.25
C GLN A 630 2.00 -10.16 -17.16
N GLY A 631 1.47 -8.97 -16.85
CA GLY A 631 0.03 -8.69 -16.80
C GLY A 631 -0.54 -8.24 -18.13
N MET A 632 -0.26 -7.00 -18.54
CA MET A 632 -0.83 -6.38 -19.74
C MET A 632 -0.41 -7.09 -21.04
N PHE A 633 0.90 -7.32 -21.23
CA PHE A 633 1.41 -8.06 -22.39
C PHE A 633 1.40 -9.59 -22.18
N GLY A 634 1.26 -10.06 -20.93
CA GLY A 634 1.01 -11.47 -20.67
C GLY A 634 2.20 -12.40 -20.90
N ILE A 635 3.43 -11.92 -20.83
CA ILE A 635 4.63 -12.74 -21.09
C ILE A 635 4.96 -13.53 -19.82
N LEU A 636 4.62 -14.82 -19.82
CA LEU A 636 4.73 -15.73 -18.68
C LEU A 636 5.72 -16.85 -19.02
N PRO A 637 7.03 -16.66 -18.76
CA PRO A 637 8.04 -17.65 -19.06
C PRO A 637 8.07 -18.75 -17.99
N ASP A 638 8.28 -19.97 -18.47
CA ASP A 638 8.54 -21.17 -17.68
C ASP A 638 9.60 -22.00 -18.44
N LEU A 639 10.75 -21.37 -18.64
CA LEU A 639 11.79 -21.92 -19.51
C LEU A 639 12.53 -23.10 -18.88
N MET A 640 12.42 -23.30 -17.57
CA MET A 640 12.83 -24.55 -16.92
C MET A 640 12.05 -25.77 -17.44
N ASN A 641 10.80 -25.56 -17.85
CA ASN A 641 9.96 -26.55 -18.52
C ASN A 641 9.90 -26.36 -20.04
N LYS A 642 10.79 -25.52 -20.60
CA LYS A 642 10.81 -25.17 -22.03
C LYS A 642 9.46 -24.65 -22.53
N ARG A 643 8.76 -23.86 -21.71
CA ARG A 643 7.44 -23.29 -22.03
C ARG A 643 7.47 -21.76 -21.96
N LEU A 644 6.83 -21.11 -22.92
CA LEU A 644 6.63 -19.67 -22.95
C LEU A 644 5.15 -19.38 -23.20
N VAL A 645 4.40 -19.04 -22.16
CA VAL A 645 2.99 -18.69 -22.30
C VAL A 645 2.88 -17.19 -22.59
N ILE A 646 2.11 -16.84 -23.62
CA ILE A 646 1.70 -15.46 -23.89
C ILE A 646 0.19 -15.36 -23.67
N ARG A 647 -0.23 -14.59 -22.68
CA ARG A 647 -1.64 -14.38 -22.32
C ARG A 647 -2.00 -12.89 -22.35
N PRO A 648 -2.31 -12.32 -23.52
CA PRO A 648 -2.54 -10.87 -23.64
C PRO A 648 -3.68 -10.39 -22.72
N GLY A 649 -3.42 -9.31 -21.98
CA GLY A 649 -4.35 -8.68 -21.03
C GLY A 649 -4.79 -7.28 -21.46
N PHE A 650 -4.82 -7.00 -22.77
CA PHE A 650 -5.18 -5.69 -23.30
C PHE A 650 -6.67 -5.38 -23.12
N PRO A 651 -7.04 -4.09 -22.92
CA PRO A 651 -8.43 -3.65 -23.06
C PRO A 651 -9.04 -4.11 -24.38
N GLN A 652 -10.28 -4.57 -24.36
CA GLN A 652 -10.93 -5.21 -25.51
C GLN A 652 -11.06 -4.28 -26.72
N GLU A 653 -11.16 -2.96 -26.50
CA GLU A 653 -11.26 -1.96 -27.55
C GLU A 653 -9.93 -1.68 -28.26
N TRP A 654 -8.80 -2.13 -27.71
CA TRP A 654 -7.50 -1.92 -28.34
C TRP A 654 -7.40 -2.70 -29.64
N ASN A 655 -6.89 -2.01 -30.66
CA ASN A 655 -6.69 -2.57 -31.99
C ASN A 655 -5.22 -2.76 -32.37
N HIS A 656 -4.30 -2.31 -31.52
CA HIS A 656 -2.89 -2.58 -31.64
C HIS A 656 -2.24 -2.48 -30.26
N ALA A 657 -1.09 -3.13 -30.09
CA ALA A 657 -0.19 -2.93 -28.96
C ALA A 657 1.16 -3.52 -29.35
N SER A 658 2.26 -2.88 -28.98
CA SER A 658 3.57 -3.50 -29.11
C SER A 658 4.49 -3.22 -27.94
N LEU A 659 5.34 -4.20 -27.66
CA LEU A 659 6.37 -4.18 -26.64
C LEU A 659 7.68 -4.67 -27.27
N GLY A 660 8.75 -3.93 -27.07
CA GLY A 660 10.11 -4.43 -27.29
C GLY A 660 10.88 -4.37 -25.99
N THR A 661 11.41 -5.52 -25.54
CA THR A 661 12.42 -5.62 -24.48
C THR A 661 13.69 -6.26 -25.03
N LEU A 662 14.72 -6.46 -24.20
CA LEU A 662 15.89 -7.26 -24.61
C LEU A 662 15.58 -8.75 -24.71
N ASN A 663 14.44 -9.19 -24.18
CA ASN A 663 13.99 -10.59 -24.23
C ASN A 663 13.13 -10.92 -25.45
N MET A 664 12.39 -9.96 -25.99
CA MET A 664 11.45 -10.22 -27.08
C MET A 664 10.93 -8.93 -27.72
N LYS A 665 10.62 -9.00 -29.02
CA LYS A 665 9.67 -8.08 -29.68
C LYS A 665 8.31 -8.74 -29.82
N TYR A 666 7.26 -8.01 -29.48
CA TYR A 666 5.88 -8.43 -29.54
C TYR A 666 5.05 -7.33 -30.19
N ASP A 667 4.40 -7.64 -31.32
CA ASP A 667 3.39 -6.80 -31.96
C ASP A 667 2.03 -7.50 -32.02
N PHE A 668 0.98 -6.79 -31.63
CA PHE A 668 -0.43 -7.16 -31.81
C PHE A 668 -1.11 -6.15 -32.74
N LYS A 669 -1.94 -6.63 -33.65
CA LYS A 669 -2.81 -5.82 -34.51
C LYS A 669 -4.16 -6.50 -34.72
N ARG A 670 -5.23 -5.71 -34.74
CA ARG A 670 -6.59 -6.15 -35.04
C ARG A 670 -7.16 -5.41 -36.23
N GLU A 671 -7.71 -6.16 -37.18
CA GLU A 671 -8.36 -5.64 -38.38
C GLU A 671 -9.71 -6.33 -38.59
N GLY A 672 -10.82 -5.62 -38.35
CA GLY A 672 -12.15 -6.20 -38.46
C GLY A 672 -12.32 -7.41 -37.52
N TYR A 673 -12.58 -8.59 -38.08
CA TYR A 673 -12.71 -9.88 -37.36
C TYR A 673 -11.44 -10.72 -37.40
N LYS A 674 -10.27 -10.10 -37.57
CA LYS A 674 -8.97 -10.77 -37.53
C LYS A 674 -8.05 -10.15 -36.51
N ASP A 675 -7.33 -11.01 -35.79
CA ASP A 675 -6.30 -10.65 -34.83
C ASP A 675 -4.97 -11.23 -35.30
N PHE A 676 -3.91 -10.43 -35.26
CA PHE A 676 -2.56 -10.77 -35.72
C PHE A 676 -1.57 -10.56 -34.58
N TYR A 677 -0.75 -11.58 -34.33
CA TYR A 677 0.30 -11.57 -33.32
C TYR A 677 1.64 -11.88 -33.97
N LYS A 678 2.64 -11.05 -33.70
CA LYS A 678 4.01 -11.28 -34.12
C LYS A 678 4.94 -11.30 -32.93
N PHE A 679 5.76 -12.35 -32.85
CA PHE A 679 6.74 -12.53 -31.80
C PHE A 679 8.12 -12.81 -32.41
N THR A 680 9.14 -12.12 -31.87
CA THR A 680 10.55 -12.40 -32.11
C THR A 680 11.25 -12.49 -30.75
N PRO A 681 11.31 -13.68 -30.13
CA PRO A 681 12.03 -13.89 -28.88
C PRO A 681 13.54 -13.77 -29.08
N THR A 682 14.21 -13.23 -28.08
CA THR A 682 15.68 -13.14 -27.93
C THR A 682 16.11 -13.71 -26.58
N LEU A 683 15.36 -14.72 -26.10
CA LEU A 683 15.60 -15.41 -24.83
C LEU A 683 16.86 -16.28 -24.89
N GLN A 684 17.51 -16.46 -23.74
CA GLN A 684 18.69 -17.34 -23.63
C GLN A 684 18.35 -18.82 -23.85
N THR A 685 17.14 -19.21 -23.46
CA THR A 685 16.61 -20.57 -23.62
C THR A 685 15.39 -20.53 -24.52
N GLU A 686 15.35 -21.41 -25.52
CA GLU A 686 14.15 -21.59 -26.34
C GLU A 686 13.01 -22.20 -25.51
N GLY A 687 11.83 -21.59 -25.62
CA GLY A 687 10.59 -22.07 -25.04
C GLY A 687 9.56 -22.35 -26.14
N ASN A 688 8.79 -23.41 -25.94
CA ASN A 688 7.60 -23.71 -26.71
C ASN A 688 6.54 -22.63 -26.46
N LEU A 689 6.21 -21.87 -27.50
CA LEU A 689 5.29 -20.74 -27.38
C LEU A 689 3.84 -21.23 -27.38
N ILE A 690 3.09 -20.84 -26.35
CA ILE A 690 1.66 -21.09 -26.21
C ILE A 690 0.95 -19.75 -26.13
N LEU A 691 0.11 -19.43 -27.11
CA LEU A 691 -0.68 -18.21 -27.11
C LEU A 691 -2.07 -18.49 -26.53
N GLU A 692 -2.40 -17.86 -25.40
CA GLU A 692 -3.69 -17.96 -24.72
C GLU A 692 -4.50 -16.68 -24.93
N VAL A 693 -5.59 -16.74 -25.68
CA VAL A 693 -6.38 -15.55 -26.06
C VAL A 693 -7.85 -15.70 -25.75
N GLU A 694 -8.50 -14.59 -25.42
CA GLU A 694 -9.95 -14.49 -25.31
C GLU A 694 -10.61 -14.64 -26.68
N VAL A 695 -11.69 -15.41 -26.75
CA VAL A 695 -12.46 -15.61 -27.98
C VAL A 695 -13.37 -14.41 -28.22
N ARG A 696 -13.08 -13.65 -29.28
CA ARG A 696 -13.82 -12.43 -29.65
C ARG A 696 -15.06 -12.68 -30.52
N GLY A 697 -15.04 -13.75 -31.31
CA GLY A 697 -16.15 -14.15 -32.18
C GLY A 697 -17.21 -14.99 -31.46
N ASN A 698 -18.25 -15.34 -32.20
CA ASN A 698 -19.14 -16.45 -31.81
C ASN A 698 -18.45 -17.81 -32.03
N GLU A 699 -17.57 -17.88 -33.03
CA GLU A 699 -16.79 -19.07 -33.40
C GLU A 699 -15.39 -18.64 -33.88
N VAL A 700 -14.46 -19.60 -33.89
CA VAL A 700 -13.15 -19.47 -34.56
C VAL A 700 -13.31 -19.93 -36.01
N ASP A 701 -13.00 -19.07 -36.99
CA ASP A 701 -13.01 -19.44 -38.42
C ASP A 701 -11.78 -20.29 -38.74
N TYR A 702 -10.59 -19.73 -38.54
CA TYR A 702 -9.32 -20.43 -38.68
C TYR A 702 -8.22 -19.78 -37.85
N ILE A 703 -7.17 -20.56 -37.59
CA ILE A 703 -5.92 -20.09 -37.00
C ILE A 703 -4.77 -20.51 -37.91
N LYS A 704 -3.84 -19.60 -38.17
CA LYS A 704 -2.61 -19.89 -38.92
C LYS A 704 -1.39 -19.48 -38.12
N ILE A 705 -0.34 -20.29 -38.23
CA ILE A 705 1.00 -19.99 -37.72
C ILE A 705 1.96 -20.06 -38.89
N ASN A 706 2.61 -18.94 -39.19
CA ASN A 706 3.52 -18.79 -40.34
C ASN A 706 2.86 -19.27 -41.65
N GLY A 707 1.58 -18.91 -41.84
CA GLY A 707 0.77 -19.26 -43.01
C GLY A 707 0.18 -20.68 -43.02
N LYS A 708 0.53 -21.56 -42.07
CA LYS A 708 0.00 -22.92 -41.97
C LYS A 708 -1.17 -23.00 -40.99
N GLN A 709 -2.27 -23.64 -41.38
CA GLN A 709 -3.41 -23.83 -40.49
C GLN A 709 -3.05 -24.70 -39.27
N THR A 710 -3.63 -24.38 -38.12
CA THR A 710 -3.50 -25.15 -36.87
C THR A 710 -4.83 -25.17 -36.11
N GLY A 711 -4.94 -26.05 -35.13
CA GLY A 711 -6.06 -26.10 -34.19
C GLY A 711 -5.81 -25.27 -32.93
N TYR A 712 -6.76 -25.35 -32.01
CA TYR A 712 -6.68 -24.77 -30.66
C TYR A 712 -7.27 -25.72 -29.63
N GLN A 713 -6.97 -25.46 -28.36
CA GLN A 713 -7.58 -26.11 -27.21
C GLN A 713 -8.41 -25.08 -26.44
N ILE A 714 -9.60 -25.45 -25.98
CA ILE A 714 -10.40 -24.58 -25.11
C ILE A 714 -9.83 -24.69 -23.69
N LEU A 715 -9.53 -23.54 -23.08
CA LEU A 715 -9.02 -23.47 -21.71
C LEU A 715 -10.19 -23.55 -20.72
N GLU A 716 -10.08 -24.46 -19.76
CA GLU A 716 -11.10 -24.69 -18.74
C GLU A 716 -10.46 -24.77 -17.34
N PRO A 717 -11.03 -24.07 -16.33
CA PRO A 717 -12.15 -23.13 -16.45
C PRO A 717 -11.73 -21.80 -17.11
N SER A 718 -12.59 -21.26 -17.98
CA SER A 718 -12.53 -19.86 -18.42
C SER A 718 -13.67 -19.09 -17.76
N ILE A 719 -13.41 -17.98 -17.06
CA ILE A 719 -14.43 -17.19 -16.36
C ILE A 719 -14.75 -15.93 -17.16
N GLY A 720 -16.03 -15.65 -17.33
CA GLY A 720 -16.62 -14.55 -18.08
C GLY A 720 -16.53 -14.70 -19.59
N ILE A 721 -15.33 -14.96 -20.12
CA ILE A 721 -15.05 -15.06 -21.54
C ILE A 721 -14.27 -16.35 -21.81
N PRO A 722 -14.68 -17.19 -22.79
CA PRO A 722 -13.93 -18.38 -23.17
C PRO A 722 -12.57 -18.00 -23.71
N ARG A 723 -11.54 -18.74 -23.29
CA ARG A 723 -10.19 -18.62 -23.80
C ARG A 723 -9.78 -19.88 -24.56
N ILE A 724 -8.91 -19.69 -25.53
CA ILE A 724 -8.30 -20.78 -26.28
C ILE A 724 -6.78 -20.70 -26.16
N ALA A 725 -6.13 -21.86 -26.13
CA ALA A 725 -4.69 -22.02 -26.22
C ALA A 725 -4.29 -22.49 -27.63
N ILE A 726 -3.31 -21.81 -28.20
CA ILE A 726 -2.74 -22.08 -29.51
C ILE A 726 -1.29 -22.51 -29.32
N GLU A 727 -1.02 -23.78 -29.57
CA GLU A 727 0.31 -24.37 -29.49
C GLU A 727 1.14 -23.97 -30.73
N ALA A 728 2.08 -23.03 -30.57
CA ALA A 728 2.88 -22.52 -31.69
C ALA A 728 4.20 -23.27 -31.90
N GLY A 729 4.63 -24.07 -30.91
CA GLY A 729 5.90 -24.79 -30.97
C GLY A 729 7.09 -23.86 -30.69
N VAL A 730 8.29 -24.38 -30.92
CA VAL A 730 9.54 -23.61 -30.91
C VAL A 730 9.85 -23.11 -32.32
N LYS A 731 10.03 -21.79 -32.48
CA LYS A 731 10.40 -21.09 -33.73
C LYS A 731 11.22 -19.83 -33.43
N GLU A 732 12.02 -19.38 -34.41
CA GLU A 732 12.72 -18.09 -34.34
C GLU A 732 11.76 -16.90 -34.39
N ASN A 733 10.72 -17.00 -35.24
CA ASN A 733 9.72 -15.96 -35.43
C ASN A 733 8.33 -16.59 -35.58
N TYR A 734 7.34 -15.85 -35.09
CA TYR A 734 5.95 -16.26 -35.09
C TYR A 734 5.12 -15.18 -35.77
N ASP A 735 4.32 -15.58 -36.75
CA ASP A 735 3.26 -14.79 -37.37
C ASP A 735 1.95 -15.58 -37.22
N ILE A 736 1.14 -15.19 -36.24
CA ILE A 736 -0.09 -15.89 -35.87
C ILE A 736 -1.29 -15.04 -36.31
N GLU A 737 -2.12 -15.59 -37.18
CA GLU A 737 -3.38 -14.99 -37.63
C GLU A 737 -4.55 -15.79 -37.06
N ILE A 738 -5.50 -15.10 -36.42
CA ILE A 738 -6.74 -15.68 -35.92
C ILE A 738 -7.90 -14.95 -36.60
N ALA A 739 -8.76 -15.70 -37.28
CA ALA A 739 -10.00 -15.18 -37.86
C ALA A 739 -11.22 -15.63 -37.04
N TRP A 740 -12.14 -14.71 -36.81
CA TRP A 740 -13.33 -14.90 -35.98
C TRP A 740 -14.61 -14.83 -36.83
N ILE A 741 -15.63 -15.62 -36.48
CA ILE A 741 -16.96 -15.53 -37.11
C ILE A 741 -17.92 -14.78 -36.18
N GLY A 742 -18.56 -13.75 -36.71
CA GLY A 742 -19.54 -12.94 -36.00
C GLY A 742 -18.95 -12.11 -34.85
N LYS A 743 -19.79 -11.28 -34.24
CA LYS A 743 -19.46 -10.50 -33.05
C LYS A 743 -20.09 -11.17 -31.83
N ARG A 744 -19.27 -11.45 -30.81
CA ARG A 744 -19.77 -11.93 -29.52
C ARG A 744 -20.54 -10.83 -28.79
N ASP A 745 -21.63 -11.20 -28.13
CA ASP A 745 -22.35 -10.31 -27.24
C ASP A 745 -21.54 -10.07 -25.96
N LYS A 746 -21.45 -8.81 -25.53
CA LYS A 746 -20.76 -8.42 -24.30
C LYS A 746 -21.67 -8.54 -23.07
N SER A 747 -23.00 -8.56 -23.23
CA SER A 747 -23.94 -8.59 -22.11
C SER A 747 -24.01 -9.94 -21.37
N SER A 748 -23.28 -10.96 -21.84
CA SER A 748 -23.26 -12.31 -21.24
C SER A 748 -21.97 -12.64 -20.48
N GLN A 749 -21.12 -11.64 -20.16
CA GLN A 749 -19.81 -11.85 -19.52
C GLN A 749 -19.91 -11.98 -18.00
N GLU A 750 -20.86 -11.31 -17.37
CA GLU A 750 -21.16 -11.41 -15.95
C GLU A 750 -22.63 -11.02 -15.70
N ILE A 751 -23.17 -11.46 -14.56
CA ILE A 751 -24.52 -11.09 -14.13
C ILE A 751 -24.41 -10.50 -12.73
N GLN A 752 -25.06 -9.36 -12.51
CA GLN A 752 -25.15 -8.73 -11.20
C GLN A 752 -26.61 -8.64 -10.77
N THR A 753 -26.90 -9.01 -9.52
CA THR A 753 -28.24 -8.91 -8.94
C THR A 753 -28.16 -8.72 -7.43
N GLU A 754 -29.25 -8.22 -6.85
CA GLU A 754 -29.42 -8.12 -5.40
C GLU A 754 -30.65 -8.93 -4.99
N VAL A 755 -30.61 -9.51 -3.78
CA VAL A 755 -31.71 -10.31 -3.25
C VAL A 755 -31.70 -10.28 -1.73
N ALA A 756 -32.87 -10.10 -1.12
CA ALA A 756 -33.00 -10.27 0.33
C ALA A 756 -32.79 -11.72 0.75
N SER A 757 -32.11 -11.95 1.87
CA SER A 757 -31.98 -13.28 2.46
C SER A 757 -33.34 -13.95 2.66
N GLY A 758 -33.45 -15.23 2.31
CA GLY A 758 -34.66 -16.04 2.30
C GLY A 758 -35.63 -15.79 1.14
N ASN A 759 -35.34 -14.87 0.21
CA ASN A 759 -36.19 -14.62 -0.96
C ASN A 759 -35.79 -15.52 -2.14
N HIS A 760 -36.75 -15.76 -3.03
CA HIS A 760 -36.53 -16.51 -4.26
C HIS A 760 -35.80 -15.63 -5.29
N LEU A 761 -34.73 -16.18 -5.86
CA LEU A 761 -33.95 -15.58 -6.93
C LEU A 761 -34.23 -16.31 -8.25
N ASP A 762 -34.42 -15.55 -9.31
CA ASP A 762 -34.70 -16.02 -10.66
C ASP A 762 -33.80 -15.26 -11.65
N ILE A 763 -32.83 -15.97 -12.22
CA ILE A 763 -31.85 -15.41 -13.15
C ILE A 763 -32.04 -16.08 -14.51
N ARG A 764 -32.26 -15.24 -15.54
CA ARG A 764 -32.28 -15.68 -16.93
C ARG A 764 -30.87 -15.87 -17.44
N LEU A 765 -30.65 -16.99 -18.12
CA LEU A 765 -29.38 -17.41 -18.69
C LEU A 765 -29.62 -17.92 -20.12
N GLU A 766 -28.56 -18.20 -20.85
CA GLU A 766 -28.64 -18.87 -22.15
C GLU A 766 -27.59 -19.97 -22.23
N ASN A 767 -27.99 -21.14 -22.73
CA ASN A 767 -27.12 -22.30 -22.92
C ASN A 767 -26.38 -22.75 -21.64
N ALA A 768 -27.03 -22.62 -20.48
CA ALA A 768 -26.48 -23.03 -19.21
C ALA A 768 -26.42 -24.56 -19.08
N VAL A 769 -25.30 -25.09 -18.59
CA VAL A 769 -25.05 -26.54 -18.51
C VAL A 769 -24.66 -27.02 -17.12
N LYS A 770 -24.04 -26.19 -16.28
CA LYS A 770 -23.62 -26.60 -14.92
C LYS A 770 -23.59 -25.42 -13.97
N LEU A 771 -24.07 -25.62 -12.75
CA LEU A 771 -23.93 -24.68 -11.63
C LEU A 771 -22.72 -25.08 -10.78
N TYR A 772 -21.95 -24.09 -10.35
CA TYR A 772 -20.96 -24.19 -9.29
C TYR A 772 -21.18 -23.05 -8.30
N ASP A 773 -21.64 -23.38 -7.11
CA ASP A 773 -21.93 -22.43 -6.04
C ASP A 773 -20.99 -22.70 -4.85
N PRO A 774 -19.73 -22.21 -4.90
CA PRO A 774 -18.74 -22.46 -3.86
C PRO A 774 -19.05 -21.78 -2.52
N GLN A 775 -19.97 -20.80 -2.51
CA GLN A 775 -20.30 -20.00 -1.33
C GLN A 775 -21.65 -20.38 -0.70
N HIS A 776 -22.29 -21.43 -1.23
CA HIS A 776 -23.60 -21.90 -0.79
C HIS A 776 -24.66 -20.78 -0.77
N ILE A 777 -24.68 -19.96 -1.82
CA ILE A 777 -25.57 -18.80 -1.96
C ILE A 777 -27.03 -19.25 -2.07
N LEU A 778 -27.27 -20.28 -2.89
CA LEU A 778 -28.61 -20.76 -3.21
C LEU A 778 -28.88 -22.12 -2.57
N THR A 779 -30.02 -22.20 -1.90
CA THR A 779 -30.64 -23.46 -1.48
C THR A 779 -31.71 -23.86 -2.49
N GLU A 780 -31.93 -25.17 -2.65
CA GLU A 780 -32.90 -25.72 -3.62
C GLU A 780 -32.68 -25.19 -5.05
N ALA A 781 -31.41 -24.94 -5.41
CA ALA A 781 -31.05 -24.39 -6.70
C ALA A 781 -31.42 -25.38 -7.83
N THR A 782 -32.16 -24.89 -8.81
CA THR A 782 -32.46 -25.63 -10.04
C THR A 782 -31.92 -24.86 -11.23
N LEU A 783 -31.18 -25.57 -12.08
CA LEU A 783 -30.62 -25.05 -13.32
C LEU A 783 -31.33 -25.71 -14.50
N SER A 784 -31.85 -24.88 -15.39
CA SER A 784 -32.28 -25.25 -16.74
C SER A 784 -31.43 -24.49 -17.75
N GLU A 785 -31.55 -24.86 -19.03
CA GLU A 785 -30.78 -24.24 -20.12
C GLU A 785 -30.87 -22.71 -20.15
N ASN A 786 -32.03 -22.15 -19.78
CA ASN A 786 -32.29 -20.71 -19.88
C ASN A 786 -32.54 -20.02 -18.53
N LYS A 787 -32.35 -20.72 -17.42
CA LYS A 787 -32.79 -20.22 -16.10
C LYS A 787 -32.05 -20.89 -14.96
N LEU A 788 -31.56 -20.08 -14.02
CA LEU A 788 -31.14 -20.48 -12.68
C LEU A 788 -32.16 -19.91 -11.68
N GLN A 789 -32.67 -20.75 -10.79
CA GLN A 789 -33.58 -20.31 -9.74
C GLN A 789 -33.28 -21.04 -8.43
N GLY A 790 -33.54 -20.39 -7.29
CA GLY A 790 -33.30 -20.95 -5.97
C GLY A 790 -33.64 -19.94 -4.87
N THR A 791 -33.48 -20.31 -3.61
CA THR A 791 -33.70 -19.40 -2.48
C THR A 791 -32.36 -18.91 -1.95
N ALA A 792 -32.17 -17.60 -1.88
CA ALA A 792 -30.92 -16.97 -1.43
C ALA A 792 -30.78 -17.08 0.10
N ASN A 793 -29.97 -18.03 0.56
CA ASN A 793 -29.75 -18.32 1.98
C ASN A 793 -28.27 -18.33 2.39
N GLY A 794 -27.37 -17.89 1.48
CA GLY A 794 -25.96 -17.68 1.80
C GLY A 794 -25.73 -16.50 2.77
N VAL A 795 -24.47 -16.33 3.19
CA VAL A 795 -24.05 -15.27 4.11
C VAL A 795 -24.26 -13.88 3.48
N GLU A 796 -24.75 -12.92 4.26
CA GLU A 796 -25.03 -11.53 3.85
C GLU A 796 -23.80 -10.80 3.28
N GLY A 797 -24.01 -9.97 2.25
CA GLY A 797 -22.98 -9.22 1.53
C GLY A 797 -22.77 -9.69 0.08
N HIS A 798 -21.67 -9.27 -0.53
CA HIS A 798 -21.38 -9.59 -1.93
C HIS A 798 -20.86 -11.02 -2.07
N ARG A 799 -21.54 -11.84 -2.86
CA ARG A 799 -21.23 -13.26 -3.08
C ARG A 799 -21.18 -13.56 -4.57
N THR A 800 -20.51 -14.65 -4.95
CA THR A 800 -20.36 -15.09 -6.34
C THR A 800 -20.60 -16.58 -6.49
N LEU A 801 -21.49 -16.95 -7.41
CA LEU A 801 -21.58 -18.30 -7.96
C LEU A 801 -21.23 -18.28 -9.45
N PHE A 802 -21.04 -19.45 -10.03
CA PHE A 802 -20.61 -19.59 -11.41
C PHE A 802 -21.54 -20.53 -12.17
N VAL A 803 -21.96 -20.12 -13.37
CA VAL A 803 -22.76 -20.96 -14.26
C VAL A 803 -21.99 -21.25 -15.54
N LYS A 804 -21.62 -22.51 -15.73
CA LYS A 804 -21.02 -22.97 -16.98
C LYS A 804 -22.04 -22.88 -18.09
N CYS A 805 -21.67 -22.24 -19.19
CA CYS A 805 -22.43 -22.16 -20.42
C CYS A 805 -21.65 -22.81 -21.56
N ARG A 806 -22.37 -23.34 -22.54
CA ARG A 806 -21.77 -23.91 -23.77
C ARG A 806 -22.55 -23.44 -24.98
N LYS A 807 -21.86 -22.84 -25.94
CA LYS A 807 -22.45 -22.45 -27.23
C LYS A 807 -21.51 -22.89 -28.34
N ASN A 808 -22.03 -23.65 -29.29
CA ASN A 808 -21.22 -24.36 -30.29
C ASN A 808 -20.16 -25.25 -29.61
N ASP A 809 -18.90 -25.13 -30.03
CA ASP A 809 -17.75 -25.81 -29.42
C ASP A 809 -17.22 -25.10 -28.17
N LEU A 810 -17.52 -23.81 -27.98
CA LEU A 810 -17.01 -22.99 -26.88
C LEU A 810 -17.72 -23.27 -25.54
N SER A 811 -16.96 -23.27 -24.45
CA SER A 811 -17.51 -23.28 -23.09
C SER A 811 -16.74 -22.37 -22.13
N TRP A 812 -17.46 -21.76 -21.20
CA TRP A 812 -16.96 -20.84 -20.19
C TRP A 812 -17.92 -20.77 -19.00
N TRP A 813 -17.50 -20.14 -17.92
CA TRP A 813 -18.28 -19.92 -16.71
C TRP A 813 -18.71 -18.46 -16.65
N ILE A 814 -20.01 -18.20 -16.57
CA ILE A 814 -20.54 -16.86 -16.27
C ILE A 814 -20.50 -16.67 -14.75
N PRO A 815 -19.73 -15.71 -14.23
CA PRO A 815 -19.83 -15.31 -12.84
C PRO A 815 -21.15 -14.56 -12.62
N VAL A 816 -21.86 -14.95 -11.55
CA VAL A 816 -23.09 -14.31 -11.09
C VAL A 816 -22.79 -13.70 -9.73
N HIS A 817 -22.67 -12.38 -9.71
CA HIS A 817 -22.53 -11.58 -8.50
C HIS A 817 -23.90 -11.35 -7.86
N ILE A 818 -24.04 -11.78 -6.61
CA ILE A 818 -25.29 -11.66 -5.85
C ILE A 818 -24.97 -10.87 -4.59
N HIS A 819 -25.60 -9.70 -4.42
CA HIS A 819 -25.60 -8.99 -3.15
C HIS A 819 -26.74 -9.52 -2.28
N ILE A 820 -26.40 -10.30 -1.24
CA ILE A 820 -27.38 -10.83 -0.30
C ILE A 820 -27.63 -9.77 0.77
N LEU A 821 -28.80 -9.15 0.71
CA LEU A 821 -29.22 -8.07 1.59
C LEU A 821 -29.97 -8.60 2.81
N GLN A 822 -29.91 -7.86 3.92
CA GLN A 822 -30.87 -8.06 5.00
C GLN A 822 -32.29 -7.80 4.49
N PRO A 823 -33.30 -8.59 4.88
CA PRO A 823 -34.68 -8.38 4.43
C PRO A 823 -35.23 -6.98 4.75
N LEU A 824 -34.81 -6.42 5.87
CA LEU A 824 -35.20 -5.10 6.34
C LEU A 824 -33.96 -4.36 6.85
N GLU A 825 -33.60 -3.27 6.18
CA GLU A 825 -32.47 -2.41 6.53
C GLU A 825 -32.95 -1.13 7.20
N ILE A 826 -32.12 -0.54 8.07
CA ILE A 826 -32.35 0.78 8.66
C ILE A 826 -31.27 1.78 8.20
N ILE A 827 -31.72 2.90 7.64
CA ILE A 827 -30.86 4.05 7.32
C ILE A 827 -31.24 5.18 8.26
N ASN A 828 -30.32 5.57 9.14
CA ASN A 828 -30.54 6.59 10.15
C ASN A 828 -29.87 7.92 9.76
N ASN A 829 -30.47 9.05 10.13
CA ASN A 829 -29.83 10.36 10.09
C ASN A 829 -29.29 10.71 11.50
N PRO A 830 -28.00 10.46 11.77
CA PRO A 830 -27.43 10.61 13.10
C PRO A 830 -27.27 12.06 13.55
N ASP A 831 -27.29 13.02 12.61
CA ASP A 831 -27.05 14.44 12.89
C ASP A 831 -28.34 15.24 13.16
N SER A 832 -29.51 14.61 13.01
CA SER A 832 -30.82 15.23 13.21
C SER A 832 -31.10 15.52 14.69
N ASP A 833 -31.77 16.64 14.99
CA ASP A 833 -32.27 17.00 16.34
C ASP A 833 -33.40 16.08 16.84
N SER A 834 -33.78 15.09 16.04
CA SER A 834 -34.81 14.10 16.32
C SER A 834 -34.41 12.73 15.76
N LEU A 835 -34.96 11.65 16.32
CA LEU A 835 -34.67 10.30 15.82
C LEU A 835 -35.38 10.10 14.48
N LYS A 836 -34.63 10.28 13.39
CA LYS A 836 -35.12 10.15 12.03
C LYS A 836 -34.42 8.99 11.34
N PHE A 837 -35.18 7.97 10.98
CA PHE A 837 -34.67 6.81 10.27
C PHE A 837 -35.63 6.37 9.17
N MET A 838 -35.10 5.63 8.21
CA MET A 838 -35.82 5.05 7.09
C MET A 838 -35.65 3.54 7.17
N LEU A 839 -36.76 2.82 7.10
CA LEU A 839 -36.73 1.38 6.92
C LEU A 839 -36.84 1.07 5.43
N VAL A 840 -35.94 0.24 4.92
CA VAL A 840 -35.88 -0.19 3.53
C VAL A 840 -36.18 -1.68 3.47
N ASN A 841 -37.28 -2.04 2.81
CA ASN A 841 -37.70 -3.43 2.65
C ASN A 841 -37.14 -3.97 1.33
N HIS A 842 -36.15 -4.86 1.44
CA HIS A 842 -35.50 -5.49 0.29
C HIS A 842 -36.22 -6.75 -0.19
N THR A 843 -37.34 -7.13 0.44
CA THR A 843 -38.09 -8.33 0.07
C THR A 843 -39.10 -8.10 -1.04
N GLY A 844 -39.48 -9.18 -1.73
CA GLY A 844 -40.53 -9.20 -2.76
C GLY A 844 -41.96 -9.11 -2.22
N LYS A 845 -42.15 -8.95 -0.89
CA LYS A 845 -43.47 -8.83 -0.24
C LYS A 845 -43.49 -7.59 0.65
N ALA A 846 -44.67 -7.02 0.85
CA ALA A 846 -44.80 -5.91 1.80
C ALA A 846 -44.61 -6.41 3.23
N ILE A 847 -43.83 -5.69 4.03
CA ILE A 847 -43.66 -5.95 5.46
C ILE A 847 -44.76 -5.18 6.20
N LYS A 848 -45.73 -5.94 6.72
CA LYS A 848 -46.87 -5.42 7.46
C LYS A 848 -46.76 -5.82 8.92
N GLY A 849 -46.85 -4.84 9.80
CA GLY A 849 -46.67 -5.10 11.22
C GLY A 849 -46.70 -3.84 12.07
N ASN A 850 -46.09 -3.97 13.22
CA ASN A 850 -46.05 -2.98 14.27
C ASN A 850 -44.60 -2.59 14.55
N ILE A 851 -44.32 -1.31 14.74
CA ILE A 851 -42.98 -0.84 15.09
C ILE A 851 -42.97 -0.41 16.55
N GLN A 852 -42.07 -1.00 17.32
CA GLN A 852 -41.75 -0.60 18.69
C GLN A 852 -40.43 0.17 18.73
N ILE A 853 -40.42 1.35 19.37
CA ILE A 853 -39.20 2.13 19.61
C ILE A 853 -38.89 2.10 21.11
N ASN A 854 -37.68 1.67 21.48
CA ASN A 854 -37.20 1.54 22.87
C ASN A 854 -38.24 0.89 23.79
N ASN A 855 -38.87 -0.19 23.33
CA ASN A 855 -39.94 -0.91 24.03
C ASN A 855 -41.19 -0.10 24.43
N THR A 856 -41.38 1.16 24.00
CA THR A 856 -42.47 2.02 24.51
C THR A 856 -43.53 2.39 23.48
N THR A 857 -43.13 2.83 22.28
CA THR A 857 -44.09 3.36 21.29
C THR A 857 -44.42 2.34 20.22
N ASN A 858 -45.69 2.04 20.04
CA ASN A 858 -46.17 1.17 18.97
C ASN A 858 -46.74 2.01 17.81
N VAL A 859 -46.08 2.01 16.65
CA VAL A 859 -46.69 2.46 15.39
C VAL A 859 -47.41 1.26 14.80
N GLU A 860 -48.74 1.25 14.91
CA GLU A 860 -49.57 0.14 14.45
C GLU A 860 -49.82 0.17 12.94
N ASN A 861 -50.03 -1.01 12.36
CA ASN A 861 -50.44 -1.16 10.96
C ASN A 861 -49.47 -0.53 9.95
N VAL A 862 -48.18 -0.55 10.25
CA VAL A 862 -47.13 -0.13 9.32
C VAL A 862 -47.13 -1.06 8.13
N ASN A 863 -46.97 -0.48 6.94
CA ASN A 863 -46.94 -1.21 5.68
C ASN A 863 -45.79 -0.69 4.82
N ILE A 864 -44.63 -1.34 4.94
CA ILE A 864 -43.45 -1.01 4.12
C ILE A 864 -43.58 -1.79 2.81
N PRO A 865 -43.78 -1.12 1.66
CA PRO A 865 -44.01 -1.80 0.39
C PRO A 865 -42.85 -2.74 0.01
N ALA A 866 -43.12 -3.77 -0.80
CA ALA A 866 -42.06 -4.63 -1.37
C ALA A 866 -41.07 -3.79 -2.18
N GLY A 867 -39.76 -3.94 -1.95
CA GLY A 867 -38.71 -3.09 -2.55
C GLY A 867 -38.84 -1.60 -2.19
N GLY A 868 -39.70 -1.26 -1.23
CA GLY A 868 -40.06 0.10 -0.86
C GLY A 868 -39.34 0.57 0.40
N LYS A 869 -39.52 1.85 0.71
CA LYS A 869 -38.96 2.47 1.91
C LYS A 869 -39.98 3.34 2.62
N GLN A 870 -39.87 3.42 3.94
CA GLN A 870 -40.74 4.26 4.76
C GLN A 870 -39.91 4.99 5.82
N THR A 871 -40.13 6.30 5.95
CA THR A 871 -39.44 7.15 6.92
C THR A 871 -40.28 7.31 8.17
N PHE A 872 -39.61 7.26 9.32
CA PHE A 872 -40.17 7.47 10.63
C PHE A 872 -39.44 8.60 11.31
N THR A 873 -40.14 9.32 12.18
CA THR A 873 -39.55 10.39 12.99
C THR A 873 -40.16 10.32 14.37
N CYS A 874 -39.30 10.33 15.38
CA CYS A 874 -39.68 10.24 16.77
C CYS A 874 -38.89 11.27 17.59
N GLN A 875 -39.52 11.79 18.63
CA GLN A 875 -38.93 12.78 19.53
C GLN A 875 -38.77 12.20 20.94
N THR A 876 -38.01 12.89 21.76
CA THR A 876 -38.00 12.73 23.22
C THR A 876 -39.44 12.91 23.77
N PRO A 877 -39.91 12.11 24.77
CA PRO A 877 -39.17 11.16 25.60
C PRO A 877 -39.04 9.73 25.05
N ILE A 878 -39.63 9.43 23.89
CA ILE A 878 -39.62 8.08 23.31
C ILE A 878 -38.23 7.72 22.78
N ALA A 879 -37.62 8.66 22.05
CA ALA A 879 -36.23 8.56 21.64
C ALA A 879 -35.31 9.09 22.74
N SER A 880 -34.11 8.53 22.83
CA SER A 880 -33.09 8.92 23.81
C SER A 880 -31.73 9.07 23.15
N MET A 881 -30.84 9.81 23.81
CA MET A 881 -29.47 10.01 23.34
C MET A 881 -28.74 8.67 23.19
N GLY A 882 -28.02 8.50 22.08
CA GLY A 882 -27.24 7.31 21.74
C GLY A 882 -28.03 6.32 20.88
N THR A 883 -27.89 5.03 21.16
CA THR A 883 -28.53 3.93 20.45
C THR A 883 -30.02 3.83 20.80
N ASN A 884 -30.87 3.67 19.80
CA ASN A 884 -32.31 3.43 19.95
C ASN A 884 -32.67 2.10 19.29
N ARG A 885 -33.37 1.23 20.03
CA ARG A 885 -33.81 -0.08 19.55
C ARG A 885 -35.10 0.07 18.76
N ILE A 886 -35.08 -0.39 17.51
CA ILE A 886 -36.25 -0.39 16.62
C ILE A 886 -36.65 -1.84 16.38
N THR A 887 -37.81 -2.24 16.89
CA THR A 887 -38.32 -3.59 16.73
C THR A 887 -39.51 -3.56 15.77
N VAL A 888 -39.44 -4.30 14.67
CA VAL A 888 -40.55 -4.43 13.71
C VAL A 888 -41.12 -5.83 13.85
N SER A 889 -42.33 -5.94 14.41
CA SER A 889 -43.01 -7.21 14.62
C SER A 889 -44.08 -7.43 13.55
N THR A 890 -43.92 -8.49 12.79
CA THR A 890 -44.92 -9.01 11.84
C THR A 890 -45.56 -10.28 12.43
N PRO A 891 -46.65 -10.82 11.84
CA PRO A 891 -47.23 -12.08 12.29
C PRO A 891 -46.25 -13.25 12.30
N ASP A 892 -45.27 -13.25 11.38
CA ASP A 892 -44.38 -14.39 11.15
C ASP A 892 -42.96 -14.19 11.68
N LYS A 893 -42.52 -12.93 11.86
CA LYS A 893 -41.13 -12.58 12.17
C LYS A 893 -41.00 -11.25 12.91
N THR A 894 -40.01 -11.16 13.79
CA THR A 894 -39.59 -9.91 14.44
C THR A 894 -38.20 -9.52 13.93
N TYR A 895 -38.04 -8.25 13.54
CA TYR A 895 -36.77 -7.65 13.16
C TYR A 895 -36.32 -6.70 14.26
N THR A 896 -35.06 -6.80 14.69
CA THR A 896 -34.48 -5.89 15.68
C THR A 896 -33.34 -5.11 15.03
N LEU A 897 -33.49 -3.80 14.96
CA LEU A 897 -32.61 -2.86 14.28
C LEU A 897 -32.14 -1.79 15.26
N LYS A 898 -31.06 -1.09 14.93
CA LYS A 898 -30.46 -0.04 15.79
C LYS A 898 -30.35 1.27 15.01
N ALA A 899 -30.74 2.38 15.65
CA ALA A 899 -30.52 3.73 15.14
C ALA A 899 -29.77 4.55 16.20
N ILE A 900 -28.57 5.04 15.85
CA ILE A 900 -27.69 5.75 16.78
C ILE A 900 -27.75 7.26 16.51
N ASN A 901 -28.14 8.05 17.50
CA ASN A 901 -28.14 9.51 17.39
C ASN A 901 -27.67 10.13 18.71
N TRP A 902 -26.46 10.68 18.68
CA TRP A 902 -25.82 11.32 19.83
C TRP A 902 -26.28 12.76 20.06
N ASN A 903 -26.97 13.39 19.10
CA ASN A 903 -27.47 14.77 19.20
C ASN A 903 -28.80 14.89 19.94
N LEU A 904 -29.50 13.78 20.20
CA LEU A 904 -30.74 13.80 20.98
C LEU A 904 -30.48 14.17 22.43
N GLN A 905 -31.46 14.83 23.05
CA GLN A 905 -31.45 15.11 24.48
C GLN A 905 -32.33 14.13 25.24
N ASN A 906 -31.82 13.66 26.37
CA ASN A 906 -32.62 12.91 27.33
C ASN A 906 -33.65 13.84 28.00
N PRO A 907 -34.85 13.34 28.35
CA PRO A 907 -35.84 14.12 29.09
C PRO A 907 -35.25 14.75 30.36
N ALA A 908 -35.67 15.98 30.69
CA ALA A 908 -35.29 16.60 31.96
C ALA A 908 -35.76 15.82 33.20
N SER A 909 -36.79 14.98 33.05
CA SER A 909 -37.30 14.08 34.08
C SER A 909 -36.54 12.75 34.19
N THR A 910 -35.53 12.51 33.36
CA THR A 910 -34.76 11.26 33.39
C THR A 910 -34.08 11.06 34.74
N LEU A 911 -34.35 9.92 35.36
CA LEU A 911 -33.71 9.53 36.61
C LEU A 911 -32.44 8.73 36.29
N TYR A 912 -31.31 9.21 36.79
CA TYR A 912 -30.02 8.55 36.63
C TYR A 912 -29.60 7.89 37.94
N ASP A 913 -29.15 6.64 37.86
CA ASP A 913 -28.57 5.90 38.97
C ASP A 913 -27.15 5.44 38.62
N THR A 914 -26.16 5.99 39.33
CA THR A 914 -24.75 5.66 39.10
C THR A 914 -24.37 4.40 39.84
N VAL A 915 -23.86 3.39 39.13
CA VAL A 915 -23.41 2.13 39.73
C VAL A 915 -22.08 2.34 40.45
N SER A 916 -21.95 1.80 41.67
CA SER A 916 -20.70 1.88 42.43
C SER A 916 -19.66 0.89 41.91
N MET A 917 -18.66 1.42 41.20
CA MET A 917 -17.56 0.64 40.61
C MET A 917 -16.33 0.47 41.53
N ASP A 918 -16.30 1.15 42.68
CA ASP A 918 -15.12 1.29 43.56
C ASP A 918 -14.46 -0.05 43.93
N ALA A 919 -15.24 -1.11 44.13
CA ALA A 919 -14.74 -2.45 44.49
C ALA A 919 -14.17 -3.25 43.30
N TYR A 920 -14.45 -2.81 42.07
CA TYR A 920 -14.06 -3.50 40.83
C TYR A 920 -12.85 -2.84 40.16
N PHE A 921 -12.55 -1.58 40.49
CA PHE A 921 -11.39 -0.88 39.92
C PHE A 921 -10.09 -1.59 40.30
N ASN A 922 -9.37 -2.06 39.28
CA ASN A 922 -8.11 -2.77 39.45
C ASN A 922 -6.89 -1.89 39.19
N ASP A 923 -7.05 -0.72 38.55
CA ASP A 923 -5.95 0.23 38.31
C ASP A 923 -6.41 1.69 38.15
N GLU A 924 -5.43 2.59 37.97
CA GLU A 924 -5.58 3.94 37.46
C GLU A 924 -5.42 3.95 35.94
N VAL A 925 -6.26 4.72 35.23
CA VAL A 925 -6.20 4.81 33.76
C VAL A 925 -4.84 5.30 33.26
N ASN A 926 -4.16 6.16 34.04
CA ASN A 926 -2.83 6.70 33.76
C ASN A 926 -1.77 5.59 33.62
N ASN A 927 -1.98 4.44 34.26
CA ASN A 927 -1.03 3.33 34.27
C ASN A 927 -1.16 2.39 33.08
N ILE A 928 -2.14 2.57 32.17
CA ILE A 928 -2.42 1.60 31.12
C ILE A 928 -1.16 1.28 30.29
N PHE A 929 -0.35 2.27 29.93
CA PHE A 929 0.87 2.06 29.16
C PHE A 929 2.16 2.04 30.01
N ALA A 930 2.08 1.63 31.27
CA ALA A 930 3.29 1.49 32.09
C ALA A 930 4.24 0.42 31.49
N TYR A 931 5.54 0.72 31.45
CA TYR A 931 6.54 -0.22 30.90
C TYR A 931 6.55 -1.56 31.63
N GLY A 932 6.68 -2.64 30.85
CA GLY A 932 6.81 -4.00 31.37
C GLY A 932 5.55 -4.59 31.98
N LYS A 933 4.37 -4.04 31.65
CA LYS A 933 3.09 -4.46 32.22
C LYS A 933 2.48 -5.68 31.55
N TYR A 934 2.63 -5.80 30.23
CA TYR A 934 2.03 -6.83 29.37
C TYR A 934 3.10 -7.81 28.90
N LYS A 935 3.52 -8.70 29.80
CA LYS A 935 4.64 -9.63 29.59
C LYS A 935 4.22 -11.03 29.13
N SER A 936 3.03 -11.49 29.51
CA SER A 936 2.55 -12.84 29.21
C SER A 936 1.02 -12.88 29.09
N PRO A 937 0.46 -13.80 28.28
CA PRO A 937 1.15 -14.81 27.47
C PRO A 937 1.85 -14.21 26.23
N ARG A 938 2.91 -14.86 25.74
CA ARG A 938 3.59 -14.49 24.48
C ARG A 938 3.95 -15.75 23.70
N TRP A 939 3.98 -15.62 22.38
CA TRP A 939 4.44 -16.68 21.50
C TRP A 939 5.89 -17.05 21.83
N PRO A 940 6.22 -18.33 22.04
CA PRO A 940 7.55 -18.74 22.48
C PRO A 940 8.59 -18.71 21.35
N TYR A 941 8.17 -18.48 20.10
CA TYR A 941 9.04 -18.50 18.92
C TYR A 941 9.29 -17.10 18.33
N THR A 942 10.03 -17.04 17.23
CA THR A 942 10.40 -15.79 16.54
C THR A 942 9.14 -15.15 15.96
N THR A 943 8.81 -13.93 16.39
CA THR A 943 7.67 -13.14 15.89
C THR A 943 7.91 -11.66 16.16
N LEU A 944 7.22 -10.79 15.43
CA LEU A 944 7.04 -9.38 15.81
C LEU A 944 5.90 -9.30 16.82
N CYS A 945 6.05 -8.48 17.86
CA CYS A 945 5.04 -8.33 18.89
C CYS A 945 4.72 -6.88 19.24
N VAL A 946 3.56 -6.68 19.85
CA VAL A 946 3.28 -5.43 20.59
C VAL A 946 4.28 -5.32 21.76
N PRO A 947 4.93 -4.16 21.95
CA PRO A 947 5.84 -3.94 23.07
C PRO A 947 5.21 -4.22 24.45
N THR A 948 6.02 -4.55 25.45
CA THR A 948 5.54 -4.93 26.80
C THR A 948 4.76 -3.84 27.56
N GLN A 949 4.70 -2.61 27.06
CA GLN A 949 3.83 -1.55 27.58
C GLN A 949 2.44 -1.52 26.92
N GLY A 950 2.13 -2.41 25.97
CA GLY A 950 0.80 -2.52 25.34
C GLY A 950 0.50 -1.41 24.32
N MET A 951 1.54 -0.70 23.87
CA MET A 951 1.52 0.37 22.88
C MET A 951 2.86 0.42 22.12
N GLY A 952 2.80 0.82 20.87
CA GLY A 952 3.96 1.00 19.99
C GLY A 952 4.04 -0.08 18.92
N GLN A 953 5.14 -0.07 18.18
CA GLN A 953 5.40 -1.01 17.08
C GLN A 953 6.85 -1.46 17.07
N TRP A 954 7.16 -2.54 16.37
CA TRP A 954 8.51 -3.11 16.37
C TRP A 954 9.60 -2.16 15.81
N CYS A 955 9.23 -1.24 14.90
CA CYS A 955 10.09 -0.17 14.40
C CYS A 955 10.30 0.97 15.41
N HIS A 956 9.29 1.20 16.25
CA HIS A 956 9.24 2.30 17.21
C HIS A 956 8.78 1.77 18.58
N PRO A 957 9.57 0.87 19.21
CA PRO A 957 9.14 0.16 20.41
C PRO A 957 9.10 1.06 21.64
N ASN A 958 9.60 2.29 21.55
CA ASN A 958 9.61 3.28 22.63
C ASN A 958 8.46 4.29 22.52
N ASP A 959 7.65 4.23 21.47
CA ASP A 959 6.53 5.16 21.29
C ASP A 959 5.51 4.95 22.42
N LEU A 960 5.22 6.05 23.13
CA LEU A 960 4.33 6.06 24.27
C LEU A 960 3.54 7.36 24.31
N SER A 961 2.23 7.26 24.50
CA SER A 961 1.39 8.42 24.80
C SER A 961 1.14 8.47 26.31
N PRO A 962 1.61 9.51 27.03
CA PRO A 962 1.32 9.64 28.45
C PRO A 962 -0.17 9.86 28.66
N ILE A 963 -0.74 9.11 29.60
CA ILE A 963 -2.15 9.17 29.97
C ILE A 963 -2.28 9.94 31.28
N GLU A 964 -3.16 10.93 31.28
CA GLU A 964 -3.35 11.85 32.40
C GLU A 964 -4.84 12.18 32.54
N ASP A 965 -5.42 11.90 33.70
CA ASP A 965 -6.85 12.10 33.99
C ASP A 965 -7.17 13.31 34.88
N THR A 966 -6.20 14.20 35.05
CA THR A 966 -6.29 15.40 35.90
C THR A 966 -7.49 16.29 35.55
N GLY A 967 -7.77 16.47 34.25
CA GLY A 967 -8.92 17.23 33.76
C GLY A 967 -10.25 16.61 34.15
N LEU A 968 -10.43 15.31 33.94
CA LEU A 968 -11.62 14.56 34.37
C LEU A 968 -11.81 14.73 35.89
N ARG A 969 -10.77 14.47 36.68
CA ARG A 969 -10.82 14.57 38.15
C ARG A 969 -11.18 15.98 38.62
N SER A 970 -10.68 17.03 37.97
CA SER A 970 -10.97 18.43 38.31
C SER A 970 -12.46 18.81 38.13
N LYS A 971 -13.18 18.08 37.27
CA LYS A 971 -14.61 18.30 36.99
C LYS A 971 -15.53 17.51 37.93
N VAL A 972 -14.99 16.62 38.75
CA VAL A 972 -15.76 15.82 39.71
C VAL A 972 -16.16 16.68 40.90
N LYS A 973 -17.46 16.69 41.22
CA LYS A 973 -18.02 17.32 42.43
C LYS A 973 -18.78 16.27 43.22
N ASN A 974 -18.51 16.15 44.52
CA ASN A 974 -19.14 15.17 45.41
C ASN A 974 -19.08 13.71 44.88
N GLY A 975 -17.97 13.34 44.22
CA GLY A 975 -17.78 12.00 43.65
C GLY A 975 -18.53 11.74 42.32
N ILE A 976 -19.12 12.78 41.72
CA ILE A 976 -19.85 12.70 40.46
C ILE A 976 -19.24 13.66 39.43
N PHE A 977 -18.98 13.15 38.24
CA PHE A 977 -18.71 13.92 37.04
C PHE A 977 -19.99 14.01 36.20
N ILE A 978 -20.38 15.19 35.73
CA ILE A 978 -21.60 15.37 34.93
C ILE A 978 -21.20 15.82 33.53
N MET A 979 -21.61 15.06 32.52
CA MET A 979 -21.43 15.42 31.11
C MET A 979 -22.28 16.66 30.76
N PRO A 980 -21.89 17.47 29.75
CA PRO A 980 -22.70 18.58 29.25
C PRO A 980 -24.12 18.18 28.85
N GLN A 981 -24.32 16.93 28.46
CA GLN A 981 -25.60 16.33 28.12
C GLN A 981 -26.44 15.94 29.36
N GLY A 982 -25.95 16.20 30.58
CA GLY A 982 -26.66 15.97 31.84
C GLY A 982 -26.47 14.58 32.46
N ILE A 983 -25.73 13.68 31.80
CA ILE A 983 -25.50 12.30 32.29
C ILE A 983 -24.45 12.31 33.41
N PRO A 984 -24.79 11.87 34.65
CA PRO A 984 -23.83 11.77 35.74
C PRO A 984 -23.04 10.47 35.67
N PHE A 985 -21.78 10.50 36.08
CA PHE A 985 -20.89 9.35 36.20
C PHE A 985 -20.15 9.40 37.54
N ARG A 986 -20.22 8.32 38.30
CA ARG A 986 -19.48 8.20 39.55
C ARG A 986 -18.01 7.95 39.25
N THR A 987 -17.13 8.81 39.79
CA THR A 987 -15.68 8.66 39.71
C THR A 987 -14.99 9.53 40.79
N SER A 988 -13.71 9.27 41.07
CA SER A 988 -12.97 9.92 42.16
C SER A 988 -12.27 11.20 41.70
N ALA A 989 -12.46 12.30 42.44
CA ALA A 989 -11.67 13.52 42.27
C ALA A 989 -10.23 13.40 42.81
N THR A 990 -9.95 12.40 43.65
CA THR A 990 -8.66 12.22 44.31
C THR A 990 -7.63 11.64 43.34
N GLU A 991 -6.53 12.35 43.13
CA GLU A 991 -5.36 11.91 42.37
C GLU A 991 -4.79 10.57 42.88
N GLY A 992 -4.29 9.73 41.98
CA GLY A 992 -3.71 8.42 42.30
C GLY A 992 -4.70 7.35 42.78
N LYS A 993 -6.01 7.67 42.90
CA LYS A 993 -7.02 6.64 43.17
C LYS A 993 -7.39 5.90 41.88
N LYS A 994 -7.44 4.57 41.99
CA LYS A 994 -8.00 3.68 40.95
C LYS A 994 -9.37 4.17 40.50
N ASN A 995 -9.58 4.20 39.19
CA ASN A 995 -10.78 4.76 38.55
C ASN A 995 -11.20 4.00 37.29
N ILE A 996 -10.62 2.84 37.04
CA ILE A 996 -10.93 2.02 35.88
C ILE A 996 -10.79 0.54 36.23
N ALA A 997 -11.67 -0.28 35.65
CA ALA A 997 -11.63 -1.72 35.76
C ALA A 997 -11.25 -2.30 34.40
N PHE A 998 -9.98 -2.67 34.25
CA PHE A 998 -9.43 -3.23 33.02
C PHE A 998 -9.72 -4.73 32.89
N THR A 999 -9.93 -5.15 31.64
CA THR A 999 -9.89 -6.53 31.18
C THR A 999 -8.94 -6.66 30.01
N THR A 1000 -8.28 -7.81 29.88
CA THR A 1000 -7.43 -8.17 28.72
C THR A 1000 -7.12 -9.66 28.73
N LEU A 1001 -6.57 -10.19 27.64
CA LEU A 1001 -6.03 -11.55 27.58
C LEU A 1001 -4.59 -11.67 28.08
N TRP A 1002 -3.93 -10.56 28.44
CA TRP A 1002 -2.69 -10.57 29.21
C TRP A 1002 -2.92 -10.95 30.68
N ASP A 1003 -1.95 -11.61 31.31
CA ASP A 1003 -2.09 -12.17 32.67
C ASP A 1003 -2.20 -11.12 33.78
N ASN A 1004 -1.96 -9.84 33.48
CA ASN A 1004 -1.93 -8.77 34.48
C ASN A 1004 -3.33 -8.23 34.86
N TYR A 1005 -4.39 -8.58 34.12
CA TYR A 1005 -5.79 -8.32 34.49
C TYR A 1005 -6.67 -9.52 34.13
N PRO A 1006 -7.88 -9.64 34.69
CA PRO A 1006 -8.80 -10.69 34.26
C PRO A 1006 -9.27 -10.48 32.81
N ASP A 1007 -9.61 -11.57 32.12
CA ASP A 1007 -10.23 -11.51 30.78
C ASP A 1007 -11.66 -10.94 30.79
N SER A 1008 -12.29 -10.98 31.97
CA SER A 1008 -13.67 -10.61 32.17
C SER A 1008 -13.94 -10.11 33.59
N LEU A 1009 -14.93 -9.23 33.71
CA LEU A 1009 -15.42 -8.69 34.98
C LEU A 1009 -16.93 -8.88 35.08
N SER A 1010 -17.44 -9.01 36.32
CA SER A 1010 -18.87 -9.12 36.59
C SER A 1010 -19.28 -8.14 37.69
N ILE A 1011 -20.18 -7.22 37.35
CA ILE A 1011 -20.67 -6.14 38.21
C ILE A 1011 -22.14 -6.40 38.50
N ALA A 1012 -22.51 -6.43 39.79
CA ALA A 1012 -23.91 -6.64 40.18
C ALA A 1012 -24.75 -5.41 39.79
N LEU A 1013 -25.90 -5.66 39.17
CA LEU A 1013 -26.91 -4.66 38.87
C LEU A 1013 -28.21 -5.01 39.60
N HIS A 1014 -29.02 -3.99 39.88
CA HIS A 1014 -30.28 -4.16 40.61
C HIS A 1014 -31.38 -3.31 39.99
N GLY A 1015 -32.64 -3.69 40.24
CA GLY A 1015 -33.81 -2.97 39.75
C GLY A 1015 -34.00 -3.11 38.24
N LYS A 1016 -34.79 -2.21 37.66
CA LYS A 1016 -35.05 -2.13 36.22
C LYS A 1016 -34.41 -0.87 35.63
N ALA A 1017 -34.06 -0.90 34.35
CA ALA A 1017 -33.53 0.25 33.64
C ALA A 1017 -33.84 0.13 32.15
N SER A 1018 -34.11 1.26 31.50
CA SER A 1018 -34.34 1.32 30.05
C SER A 1018 -33.04 1.51 29.25
N LYS A 1019 -31.94 1.93 29.90
CA LYS A 1019 -30.64 2.13 29.25
C LYS A 1019 -29.48 2.13 30.24
N ALA A 1020 -28.30 1.73 29.78
CA ALA A 1020 -27.02 1.98 30.45
C ALA A 1020 -26.14 2.92 29.61
N TYR A 1021 -25.57 3.95 30.25
CA TYR A 1021 -24.48 4.77 29.71
C TYR A 1021 -23.16 4.35 30.35
N LEU A 1022 -22.10 4.30 29.55
CA LEU A 1022 -20.82 3.69 29.88
C LEU A 1022 -19.69 4.64 29.52
N LEU A 1023 -18.71 4.81 30.41
CA LEU A 1023 -17.43 5.44 30.06
C LEU A 1023 -16.38 4.34 29.89
N VAL A 1024 -15.86 4.21 28.67
CA VAL A 1024 -14.90 3.16 28.29
C VAL A 1024 -13.62 3.80 27.78
N ALA A 1025 -12.46 3.33 28.24
CA ALA A 1025 -11.16 3.67 27.68
C ALA A 1025 -10.44 2.38 27.32
N ALA A 1026 -9.85 2.30 26.12
CA ALA A 1026 -9.26 1.06 25.63
C ALA A 1026 -7.99 1.31 24.80
N SER A 1027 -7.02 0.38 24.92
CA SER A 1027 -5.94 0.23 23.95
C SER A 1027 -6.36 -0.78 22.90
N THR A 1028 -6.36 -0.37 21.64
CA THR A 1028 -6.61 -1.18 20.45
C THR A 1028 -5.85 -0.56 19.28
N TYR A 1029 -5.70 -1.26 18.16
CA TYR A 1029 -4.84 -0.82 17.06
C TYR A 1029 -5.34 -1.33 15.70
N HIS A 1030 -4.71 -0.85 14.62
CA HIS A 1030 -5.17 -1.00 13.24
C HIS A 1030 -5.44 -2.44 12.81
N MET A 1031 -4.66 -3.43 13.25
CA MET A 1031 -4.93 -4.83 12.86
C MET A 1031 -6.17 -5.43 13.53
N GLN A 1032 -6.72 -4.78 14.56
CA GLN A 1032 -7.96 -5.16 15.24
C GLN A 1032 -9.20 -4.44 14.67
N SER A 1033 -9.06 -3.81 13.49
CA SER A 1033 -10.15 -3.14 12.78
C SER A 1033 -11.18 -4.14 12.27
N HIS A 1034 -12.45 -3.79 12.40
CA HIS A 1034 -13.61 -4.55 11.95
C HIS A 1034 -13.69 -5.98 12.53
N CYS A 1035 -12.93 -6.25 13.61
CA CYS A 1035 -12.91 -7.48 14.38
C CYS A 1035 -13.52 -7.24 15.78
N LEU A 1036 -14.12 -8.27 16.37
CA LEU A 1036 -14.69 -8.18 17.71
C LEU A 1036 -13.59 -8.06 18.76
N ASN A 1037 -13.42 -6.87 19.34
CA ASN A 1037 -12.40 -6.59 20.34
C ASN A 1037 -12.83 -7.06 21.74
N GLY A 1038 -14.12 -6.91 22.06
CA GLY A 1038 -14.70 -7.31 23.33
C GLY A 1038 -16.22 -7.12 23.37
N THR A 1039 -16.85 -7.44 24.49
CA THR A 1039 -18.28 -7.26 24.69
C THR A 1039 -18.61 -6.66 26.05
N ILE A 1040 -19.70 -5.88 26.09
CA ILE A 1040 -20.39 -5.48 27.31
C ILE A 1040 -21.77 -6.11 27.29
N THR A 1041 -22.03 -7.04 28.20
CA THR A 1041 -23.27 -7.80 28.27
C THR A 1041 -24.02 -7.49 29.56
N VAL A 1042 -25.30 -7.13 29.47
CA VAL A 1042 -26.19 -7.05 30.62
C VAL A 1042 -27.10 -8.26 30.64
N ARG A 1043 -27.01 -9.04 31.71
CA ARG A 1043 -27.87 -10.19 31.99
C ARG A 1043 -29.01 -9.79 32.92
N TYR A 1044 -30.21 -10.27 32.60
CA TYR A 1044 -31.42 -10.12 33.40
C TYR A 1044 -31.63 -11.34 34.31
N LYS A 1045 -32.43 -11.19 35.38
CA LYS A 1045 -32.76 -12.28 36.31
C LYS A 1045 -33.53 -13.44 35.66
N ASP A 1046 -34.18 -13.20 34.53
CA ASP A 1046 -34.84 -14.24 33.74
C ASP A 1046 -33.86 -15.05 32.86
N GLY A 1047 -32.57 -14.70 32.88
CA GLY A 1047 -31.50 -15.35 32.12
C GLY A 1047 -31.30 -14.79 30.72
N THR A 1048 -32.13 -13.86 30.24
CA THR A 1048 -31.93 -13.18 28.96
C THR A 1048 -30.82 -12.14 29.03
N GLU A 1049 -30.32 -11.69 27.87
CA GLU A 1049 -29.17 -10.79 27.78
C GLU A 1049 -29.35 -9.73 26.70
N ASP A 1050 -28.76 -8.56 26.94
CA ASP A 1050 -28.48 -7.54 25.94
C ASP A 1050 -26.97 -7.36 25.79
N VAL A 1051 -26.48 -7.29 24.55
CA VAL A 1051 -25.05 -7.29 24.24
C VAL A 1051 -24.67 -6.06 23.41
N LEU A 1052 -23.64 -5.35 23.87
CA LEU A 1052 -22.90 -4.37 23.11
C LEU A 1052 -21.56 -4.97 22.68
N GLU A 1053 -21.41 -5.25 21.39
CA GLU A 1053 -20.13 -5.60 20.79
C GLU A 1053 -19.24 -4.37 20.66
N LEU A 1054 -17.96 -4.52 20.95
CA LEU A 1054 -16.96 -3.47 20.87
C LEU A 1054 -16.07 -3.71 19.65
N VAL A 1055 -16.16 -2.83 18.66
CA VAL A 1055 -15.50 -2.96 17.33
C VAL A 1055 -14.89 -1.61 16.95
N LEU A 1056 -13.64 -1.65 16.46
CA LEU A 1056 -12.90 -0.51 15.93
C LEU A 1056 -13.11 -0.45 14.41
N PRO A 1057 -13.39 0.70 13.78
CA PRO A 1057 -13.55 2.06 14.31
C PRO A 1057 -14.99 2.46 14.64
N GLU A 1058 -15.92 1.52 14.76
CA GLU A 1058 -17.35 1.79 14.92
C GLU A 1058 -17.67 2.39 16.30
N ASN A 1059 -17.25 1.75 17.39
CA ASN A 1059 -17.57 2.20 18.74
C ASN A 1059 -16.43 2.06 19.76
N LEU A 1060 -15.43 1.20 19.52
CA LEU A 1060 -14.24 1.11 20.36
C LEU A 1060 -13.11 1.90 19.71
N LEU A 1061 -12.75 3.02 20.31
CA LEU A 1061 -11.72 3.92 19.79
C LEU A 1061 -10.49 3.90 20.70
N PRO A 1062 -9.25 3.88 20.15
CA PRO A 1062 -8.02 3.86 20.93
C PRO A 1062 -7.93 5.09 21.83
N LEU A 1063 -7.58 4.91 23.11
CA LEU A 1063 -7.60 6.00 24.08
C LEU A 1063 -6.59 7.10 23.75
N ASP A 1064 -5.46 6.75 23.13
CA ASP A 1064 -4.34 7.63 22.84
C ASP A 1064 -4.48 8.37 21.52
N GLN A 1065 -5.45 8.01 20.69
CA GLN A 1065 -5.60 8.53 19.32
C GLN A 1065 -7.03 8.96 19.01
N ASP A 1066 -7.17 9.93 18.11
CA ASP A 1066 -8.42 10.22 17.43
C ASP A 1066 -8.41 9.67 16.00
N ILE A 1067 -9.58 9.30 15.48
CA ILE A 1067 -9.71 8.72 14.14
C ILE A 1067 -9.97 9.81 13.10
N PHE A 1068 -9.32 9.71 11.94
CA PHE A 1068 -9.56 10.55 10.77
C PHE A 1068 -10.59 9.89 9.86
N ILE A 1069 -11.53 10.67 9.32
CA ILE A 1069 -12.57 10.18 8.41
C ILE A 1069 -12.64 11.16 7.24
N ASP A 1070 -12.42 10.66 6.03
CA ASP A 1070 -12.55 11.42 4.78
C ASP A 1070 -13.61 10.82 3.84
N ASN A 1071 -14.18 9.66 4.19
CA ASN A 1071 -15.08 8.87 3.35
C ASN A 1071 -14.47 8.48 1.99
N ALA A 1072 -13.14 8.54 1.88
CA ALA A 1072 -12.36 7.95 0.81
C ALA A 1072 -11.63 6.75 1.40
N ALA A 1073 -10.37 6.90 1.84
CA ALA A 1073 -9.60 5.81 2.43
C ALA A 1073 -10.02 5.47 3.89
N PHE A 1074 -10.66 6.42 4.59
CA PHE A 1074 -11.01 6.28 6.00
C PHE A 1074 -12.49 6.56 6.23
N TYR A 1075 -13.24 5.54 6.66
CA TYR A 1075 -14.69 5.61 6.92
C TYR A 1075 -15.08 4.81 8.18
N SER A 1076 -16.28 5.05 8.72
CA SER A 1076 -16.84 4.26 9.82
C SER A 1076 -18.31 3.99 9.53
N ASN A 1077 -18.76 2.78 9.86
CA ASN A 1077 -20.15 2.35 9.67
C ASN A 1077 -21.08 2.86 10.79
N ALA A 1078 -20.53 3.52 11.81
CA ALA A 1078 -21.27 4.03 12.95
C ALA A 1078 -21.01 5.53 13.18
N PRO A 1079 -22.02 6.28 13.67
CA PRO A 1079 -21.83 7.66 14.10
C PRO A 1079 -20.86 7.76 15.28
N ARG A 1080 -20.00 8.78 15.26
CA ARG A 1080 -18.96 8.96 16.28
C ARG A 1080 -19.56 9.22 17.66
N PRO A 1081 -19.20 8.43 18.69
CA PRO A 1081 -19.58 8.71 20.06
C PRO A 1081 -18.88 9.96 20.61
N TYR A 1082 -19.47 10.56 21.66
CA TYR A 1082 -18.77 11.58 22.43
C TYR A 1082 -17.57 10.99 23.15
N ARG A 1083 -16.49 11.75 23.22
CA ARG A 1083 -15.26 11.38 23.94
C ARG A 1083 -14.84 12.50 24.87
N ILE A 1084 -14.31 12.13 26.03
CA ILE A 1084 -13.76 13.04 27.05
C ILE A 1084 -12.24 12.97 26.94
N ARG A 1085 -11.56 14.11 26.74
CA ARG A 1085 -10.11 14.20 26.92
C ARG A 1085 -9.78 14.18 28.39
N LEU A 1086 -9.11 13.14 28.85
CA LEU A 1086 -8.87 12.87 30.27
C LEU A 1086 -8.11 14.01 30.94
N LYS A 1087 -7.10 14.59 30.26
CA LYS A 1087 -6.24 15.66 30.79
C LYS A 1087 -6.93 17.01 30.94
N THR A 1088 -7.97 17.29 30.13
CA THR A 1088 -8.61 18.62 30.11
C THR A 1088 -10.08 18.59 30.56
N GLY A 1089 -10.72 17.43 30.54
CA GLY A 1089 -12.17 17.27 30.76
C GLY A 1089 -13.01 17.83 29.61
N GLU A 1090 -12.41 18.18 28.46
CA GLU A 1090 -13.13 18.63 27.26
C GLU A 1090 -13.83 17.46 26.57
N ILE A 1091 -15.01 17.74 26.01
CA ILE A 1091 -15.90 16.73 25.43
C ILE A 1091 -16.29 17.13 24.03
N ASP A 1092 -16.15 16.18 23.10
CA ASP A 1092 -16.56 16.33 21.69
C ASP A 1092 -16.66 14.96 21.01
N THR A 1093 -17.29 14.90 19.83
CA THR A 1093 -17.28 13.74 18.94
C THR A 1093 -16.11 13.75 17.95
N TYR A 1094 -15.48 14.92 17.73
CA TYR A 1094 -14.31 15.12 16.85
C TYR A 1094 -13.26 16.05 17.48
N HIS A 1095 -12.24 15.48 18.11
CA HIS A 1095 -11.20 16.24 18.82
C HIS A 1095 -10.08 16.72 17.90
N ALA A 1096 -9.74 15.95 16.86
CA ALA A 1096 -8.69 16.31 15.91
C ALA A 1096 -8.94 17.68 15.28
N GLY A 1097 -10.15 17.95 14.78
CA GLY A 1097 -10.52 19.23 14.18
C GLY A 1097 -10.45 20.40 15.17
N LYS A 1098 -10.95 20.21 16.41
CA LYS A 1098 -10.86 21.23 17.48
C LYS A 1098 -9.43 21.61 17.81
N LEU A 1099 -8.54 20.63 17.84
CA LEU A 1099 -7.10 20.81 18.08
C LEU A 1099 -6.33 21.27 16.83
N LYS A 1100 -7.01 21.45 15.68
CA LYS A 1100 -6.40 21.74 14.38
C LYS A 1100 -5.31 20.73 14.01
N LYS A 1101 -5.46 19.48 14.46
CA LYS A 1101 -4.61 18.37 14.03
C LYS A 1101 -5.06 17.91 12.65
N GLN A 1102 -4.09 17.64 11.79
CA GLN A 1102 -4.32 17.11 10.46
C GLN A 1102 -3.70 15.72 10.37
N MET A 1103 -4.15 14.93 9.40
CA MET A 1103 -3.49 13.67 9.10
C MET A 1103 -2.02 13.93 8.72
N SER A 1104 -1.12 13.09 9.21
CA SER A 1104 0.32 13.19 9.00
C SER A 1104 0.95 11.81 9.08
N ASN A 1105 2.27 11.71 8.89
CA ASN A 1105 3.00 10.46 9.09
C ASN A 1105 2.80 9.82 10.48
N ASN A 1106 2.53 10.64 11.50
CA ASN A 1106 2.21 10.12 12.82
C ASN A 1106 0.68 10.01 12.97
N PRO A 1107 0.19 8.97 13.66
CA PRO A 1107 -1.20 8.92 14.07
C PRO A 1107 -1.63 10.19 14.81
N ILE A 1108 -2.93 10.47 14.81
CA ILE A 1108 -3.47 11.65 15.50
C ILE A 1108 -3.53 11.37 17.00
N TYR A 1109 -2.36 11.39 17.66
CA TYR A 1109 -2.26 11.23 19.11
C TYR A 1109 -2.99 12.34 19.85
N ILE A 1110 -3.61 12.02 20.97
CA ILE A 1110 -4.26 12.98 21.85
C ILE A 1110 -3.59 12.93 23.22
N GLU A 1111 -2.97 14.05 23.57
CA GLU A 1111 -2.24 14.20 24.83
C GLU A 1111 -3.14 13.91 26.03
N GLY A 1112 -2.67 13.05 26.94
CA GLY A 1112 -3.40 12.64 28.13
C GLY A 1112 -4.48 11.58 27.89
N GLY A 1113 -4.75 11.23 26.63
CA GLY A 1113 -5.73 10.22 26.23
C GLY A 1113 -7.21 10.63 26.41
N MET A 1114 -8.08 9.71 26.04
CA MET A 1114 -9.53 9.91 26.00
C MET A 1114 -10.31 8.70 26.51
N ALA A 1115 -11.49 8.96 27.07
CA ALA A 1115 -12.53 7.96 27.30
C ALA A 1115 -13.72 8.21 26.39
N THR A 1116 -14.34 7.15 25.90
CA THR A 1116 -15.48 7.16 24.98
C THR A 1116 -16.77 6.90 25.74
N LEU A 1117 -17.79 7.72 25.47
CA LEU A 1117 -19.16 7.51 25.93
C LEU A 1117 -19.83 6.49 25.03
N LEU A 1118 -20.22 5.36 25.60
CA LEU A 1118 -21.02 4.33 24.94
C LEU A 1118 -22.38 4.17 25.63
N ASP A 1119 -23.29 3.50 24.95
CA ASP A 1119 -24.60 3.18 25.52
C ASP A 1119 -25.07 1.78 25.11
N LEU A 1120 -25.91 1.20 25.95
CA LEU A 1120 -26.60 -0.07 25.71
C LEU A 1120 -28.09 0.11 26.06
N PRO A 1121 -29.00 0.07 25.08
CA PRO A 1121 -30.43 0.03 25.34
C PRO A 1121 -30.79 -1.25 26.08
N LEU A 1122 -31.56 -1.11 27.16
CA LEU A 1122 -32.00 -2.21 28.02
C LEU A 1122 -33.52 -2.36 27.98
N ASP A 1123 -34.00 -3.50 28.46
CA ASP A 1123 -35.42 -3.77 28.59
C ASP A 1123 -35.95 -3.29 29.94
N SER A 1124 -36.69 -2.17 29.91
CA SER A 1124 -37.32 -1.53 31.07
C SER A 1124 -38.24 -2.44 31.86
N ASP A 1125 -38.78 -3.50 31.24
CA ASP A 1125 -39.70 -4.42 31.88
C ASP A 1125 -39.00 -5.51 32.69
N LYS A 1126 -37.69 -5.70 32.47
CA LYS A 1126 -36.91 -6.78 33.07
C LYS A 1126 -36.06 -6.33 34.25
N GLU A 1127 -35.91 -7.22 35.23
CA GLU A 1127 -35.05 -6.98 36.38
C GLU A 1127 -33.61 -7.35 36.05
N LEU A 1128 -32.69 -6.40 36.26
CA LEU A 1128 -31.26 -6.57 36.02
C LEU A 1128 -30.65 -7.53 37.05
N ASP A 1129 -29.69 -8.34 36.60
CA ASP A 1129 -28.85 -9.18 37.45
C ASP A 1129 -27.41 -8.65 37.46
N ARG A 1130 -26.74 -8.66 36.31
CA ARG A 1130 -25.30 -8.37 36.21
C ARG A 1130 -24.91 -7.73 34.89
N LEU A 1131 -23.85 -6.92 34.92
CA LEU A 1131 -23.10 -6.48 33.75
C LEU A 1131 -21.79 -7.24 33.67
N TYR A 1132 -21.43 -7.71 32.48
CA TYR A 1132 -20.16 -8.33 32.15
C TYR A 1132 -19.39 -7.45 31.17
N LEU A 1133 -18.13 -7.18 31.47
CA LEU A 1133 -17.17 -6.69 30.48
C LEU A 1133 -16.24 -7.87 30.15
N LYS A 1134 -16.07 -8.21 28.88
CA LYS A 1134 -15.17 -9.28 28.43
C LYS A 1134 -14.29 -8.79 27.28
N THR A 1135 -12.97 -9.00 27.39
CA THR A 1135 -12.05 -8.82 26.27
C THR A 1135 -11.98 -10.11 25.44
N ILE A 1136 -11.92 -9.97 24.12
CA ILE A 1136 -11.97 -11.10 23.18
C ILE A 1136 -10.75 -11.14 22.26
N ALA A 1137 -10.32 -9.99 21.73
CA ALA A 1137 -9.16 -9.93 20.85
C ALA A 1137 -7.84 -9.95 21.63
N ASN A 1138 -6.79 -10.46 20.98
CA ASN A 1138 -5.42 -10.38 21.47
C ASN A 1138 -4.93 -8.92 21.49
N GLU A 1139 -3.92 -8.65 22.33
CA GLU A 1139 -3.28 -7.35 22.59
C GLU A 1139 -4.18 -6.18 23.05
N VAL A 1140 -5.50 -6.32 22.96
CA VAL A 1140 -6.48 -5.31 23.33
C VAL A 1140 -6.64 -5.23 24.85
N ILE A 1141 -6.76 -4.01 25.36
CA ILE A 1141 -7.02 -3.74 26.78
C ILE A 1141 -8.26 -2.87 26.86
N ILE A 1142 -9.33 -3.36 27.49
CA ILE A 1142 -10.60 -2.61 27.62
C ILE A 1142 -10.85 -2.29 29.08
N GLY A 1143 -11.05 -1.01 29.37
CA GLY A 1143 -11.33 -0.53 30.71
C GLY A 1143 -12.69 0.16 30.83
N LEU A 1144 -13.47 -0.26 31.83
CA LEU A 1144 -14.74 0.38 32.19
C LEU A 1144 -14.51 1.34 33.36
N MET A 1145 -14.71 2.63 33.11
CA MET A 1145 -14.50 3.69 34.11
C MET A 1145 -15.75 3.99 34.93
N SER A 1146 -16.93 3.90 34.33
CA SER A 1146 -18.18 4.21 35.03
C SER A 1146 -19.40 3.64 34.29
N VAL A 1147 -20.46 3.34 35.05
CA VAL A 1147 -21.75 2.86 34.54
C VAL A 1147 -22.86 3.68 35.18
N THR A 1148 -23.78 4.18 34.35
CA THR A 1148 -24.97 4.91 34.81
C THR A 1148 -26.21 4.33 34.17
N LEU A 1149 -27.18 3.95 34.99
CA LEU A 1149 -28.45 3.39 34.57
C LEU A 1149 -29.50 4.50 34.45
N VAL A 1150 -30.30 4.44 33.40
CA VAL A 1150 -31.52 5.23 33.25
C VAL A 1150 -32.65 4.46 33.91
N ARG A 1151 -33.16 5.00 35.02
CA ARG A 1151 -34.25 4.41 35.79
C ARG A 1151 -35.58 4.95 35.29
N ASP A 1152 -36.58 4.07 35.27
CA ASP A 1152 -37.96 4.40 34.97
C ASP A 1152 -38.74 4.76 36.24
#